data_AF-A0A919IV82-F1
#
_entry.id   AF-A0A919IV82-F1
#
_cell.length_a   1.000
_cell.length_b   1.000
_cell.length_c   1.000
_cell.angle_alpha   90.00
_cell.angle_beta   90.00
_cell.angle_gamma   90.00
#
_symmetry.space_group_name_H-M   'P 1'
#
loop_
_entity.id
_entity.type
_entity.pdbx_description
1 polymer ?
#
loop_
_entity_poly.entity_id
_entity_poly.type
_entity_poly.pdbx_seq_one_letter_code
_entity_poly.pdbx_strand_id
1 'polypeptide(L)'
;MMYRAEALGRRAVSREGESVSNTRNYEQRYSLAQYARRVGLSEGRARALYSHADGSRLATADGTDPDGKPFWYAATIDAWCQQTQRRMPEDARWPYHWPAATAPAPEIERTDVTITSDSGRTARVSVIVWDAPLGHVVYVMRHADQPDLSKETAARAAAYVLQPAFWAEAIVLVPEPRLFGSAYPPGSPGNPYESIDAYQLVVPDAGSRPQPAAPTRRLPRFLAALLDDPDPAVPAAAADPDRVVAKSVSYPYAHAIEQVLGRPLPVWFYGTCTAAAVQRMLAYGDTGATFTVPDTATSWPATCERLTAAVDAGMPQRYPQAFALLAQAVLSTLAGVRRDHASARERGDGWYIVARPADPGWPVALEALTAGAAETPFDAVAAAAELPRIRAEEADLPWDDLYAEALYDTAGVIGARLRTSHPEVVFTADTVLRVDTAGPVTDQYLSTLTPLTEDEREHPTRRLARLLCAETNIDAIREHRLLDLAQAELEGLYRDQAGRLVARERPAYGDDSIELNAEWPTALPQGWTERTVIAADPHRPALVVALTPTSDGDLHVDPLPNPGGEPGYTWGYSGSGPRTLYQALVRCATGDFNADPDNRSWLADLTDSWHDTTGSPLYHYLVTLDGPLRLSWPQVQQWVRADLESLNPPETTAG
;
A
#
# COMPACT_ATOMS: atom_id res chain seq x y z
N MET A 1 37.22 11.99 6.17
CA MET A 1 36.09 11.59 7.03
C MET A 1 34.86 11.58 6.14
N MET A 2 34.50 10.40 5.65
CA MET A 2 33.61 10.21 4.51
C MET A 2 32.14 10.10 4.94
N TYR A 3 31.35 11.06 4.44
CA TYR A 3 30.03 10.97 3.81
C TYR A 3 28.96 10.05 4.40
N ARG A 4 28.02 10.69 5.14
CA ARG A 4 26.77 10.12 5.67
C ARG A 4 25.62 11.03 5.21
N ALA A 5 24.61 10.44 4.56
CA ALA A 5 23.26 10.97 4.30
C ALA A 5 23.16 12.31 3.53
N GLU A 6 23.23 12.23 2.19
CA GLU A 6 22.67 13.26 1.31
C GLU A 6 21.15 13.09 1.21
N ALA A 7 20.45 14.07 1.76
CA ALA A 7 19.10 14.44 1.39
C ALA A 7 19.06 14.99 -0.05
N LEU A 8 17.90 14.83 -0.71
CA LEU A 8 17.31 15.59 -1.84
C LEU A 8 16.73 14.63 -2.90
N GLY A 9 15.40 14.56 -3.00
CA GLY A 9 14.76 13.59 -3.88
C GLY A 9 13.32 13.79 -4.37
N ARG A 10 12.64 14.92 -4.08
CA ARG A 10 11.45 15.46 -4.76
C ARG A 10 10.08 14.78 -4.52
N ARG A 11 9.28 15.40 -3.66
CA ARG A 11 7.84 15.63 -3.93
C ARG A 11 7.68 16.81 -4.89
N ALA A 12 6.56 16.78 -5.61
CA ALA A 12 5.99 17.76 -6.53
C ALA A 12 6.26 17.50 -8.03
N VAL A 13 5.56 16.51 -8.61
CA VAL A 13 4.67 16.70 -9.77
C VAL A 13 3.62 15.56 -9.76
N SER A 14 2.35 15.92 -9.83
CA SER A 14 1.18 15.15 -10.29
C SER A 14 1.38 13.66 -10.62
N ARG A 15 0.67 12.77 -9.92
CA ARG A 15 0.22 11.47 -10.45
C ARG A 15 -0.92 10.92 -9.61
N GLU A 16 -2.05 10.67 -10.26
CA GLU A 16 -3.02 9.67 -9.81
C GLU A 16 -2.29 8.34 -9.56
N GLY A 17 -2.59 7.69 -8.44
CA GLY A 17 -2.16 6.31 -8.16
C GLY A 17 -0.83 6.17 -7.41
N GLU A 18 -0.80 6.49 -6.11
CA GLU A 18 0.25 6.05 -5.20
C GLU A 18 -0.24 6.13 -3.73
N SER A 19 -1.22 5.28 -3.38
CA SER A 19 -1.50 4.91 -1.98
C SER A 19 -0.97 3.51 -1.73
N VAL A 20 -0.21 3.34 -0.63
CA VAL A 20 0.16 2.04 -0.02
C VAL A 20 0.96 1.10 -0.93
N SER A 21 2.30 1.22 -0.91
CA SER A 21 3.17 0.09 -1.26
C SER A 21 4.53 0.21 -0.54
N ASN A 22 4.56 -0.05 0.77
CA ASN A 22 5.81 -0.38 1.46
C ASN A 22 6.26 -1.83 1.18
N THR A 23 5.44 -2.60 0.47
CA THR A 23 5.91 -3.64 -0.45
C THR A 23 6.21 -2.99 -1.80
N ARG A 24 7.45 -3.08 -2.26
CA ARG A 24 7.88 -3.26 -3.66
C ARG A 24 9.25 -2.58 -3.86
N ASN A 25 10.31 -3.32 -3.56
CA ASN A 25 11.41 -3.41 -4.53
C ASN A 25 10.76 -3.97 -5.80
N TYR A 26 10.14 -3.10 -6.61
CA TYR A 26 9.61 -3.51 -7.90
C TYR A 26 10.79 -4.06 -8.68
N GLU A 27 10.64 -5.30 -9.13
CA GLU A 27 11.24 -5.82 -10.36
C GLU A 27 11.53 -4.65 -11.29
N GLN A 28 12.82 -4.30 -11.43
CA GLN A 28 13.22 -3.06 -12.09
C GLN A 28 12.54 -2.99 -13.46
N ARG A 29 11.61 -2.03 -13.64
CA ARG A 29 10.86 -1.85 -14.89
C ARG A 29 11.76 -1.15 -15.89
N TYR A 30 12.02 -1.81 -17.02
CA TYR A 30 12.78 -1.27 -18.12
C TYR A 30 11.82 -0.62 -19.12
N SER A 31 11.99 0.68 -19.34
CA SER A 31 11.46 1.34 -20.53
C SER A 31 12.09 0.77 -21.81
N LEU A 32 11.49 1.04 -22.97
CA LEU A 32 12.05 0.62 -24.26
C LEU A 32 13.51 1.09 -24.49
N ALA A 33 13.86 2.28 -23.98
CA ALA A 33 15.22 2.79 -24.06
C ALA A 33 16.20 2.02 -23.15
N GLN A 34 15.76 1.64 -21.95
CA GLN A 34 16.56 0.82 -21.04
C GLN A 34 16.66 -0.63 -21.54
N TYR A 35 15.59 -1.19 -22.11
CA TYR A 35 15.61 -2.46 -22.85
C TYR A 35 16.71 -2.43 -23.91
N ALA A 36 16.68 -1.41 -24.78
CA ALA A 36 17.65 -1.26 -25.87
C ALA A 36 19.09 -1.24 -25.36
N ARG A 37 19.36 -0.47 -24.30
CA ARG A 37 20.68 -0.43 -23.66
C ARG A 37 21.10 -1.79 -23.10
N ARG A 38 20.22 -2.48 -22.39
CA ARG A 38 20.50 -3.80 -21.79
C ARG A 38 20.90 -4.83 -22.85
N VAL A 39 20.23 -4.82 -24.01
CA VAL A 39 20.49 -5.78 -25.10
C VAL A 39 21.49 -5.28 -26.17
N GLY A 40 22.13 -4.12 -25.95
CA GLY A 40 23.11 -3.55 -26.87
C GLY A 40 22.52 -3.06 -28.21
N LEU A 41 21.26 -2.63 -28.23
CA LEU A 41 20.60 -2.00 -29.37
C LEU A 41 20.58 -0.47 -29.24
N SER A 42 20.56 0.23 -30.38
CA SER A 42 20.21 1.66 -30.37
C SER A 42 18.71 1.83 -30.13
N GLU A 43 18.33 2.91 -29.45
CA GLU A 43 16.93 3.19 -29.12
C GLU A 43 16.04 3.29 -30.37
N GLY A 44 16.53 3.93 -31.44
CA GLY A 44 15.81 4.01 -32.71
C GLY A 44 15.58 2.64 -33.36
N ARG A 45 16.52 1.69 -33.20
CA ARG A 45 16.36 0.32 -33.69
C ARG A 45 15.39 -0.48 -32.83
N ALA A 46 15.39 -0.29 -31.50
CA ALA A 46 14.40 -0.91 -30.62
C ALA A 46 12.98 -0.41 -30.95
N ARG A 47 12.81 0.90 -31.17
CA ARG A 47 11.54 1.48 -31.62
C ARG A 47 11.03 0.85 -32.92
N ALA A 48 11.90 0.72 -33.92
CA ALA A 48 11.54 0.10 -35.19
C ALA A 48 11.16 -1.38 -35.05
N LEU A 49 11.84 -2.14 -34.18
CA LEU A 49 11.54 -3.55 -33.93
C LEU A 49 10.24 -3.77 -33.14
N TYR A 50 9.87 -2.80 -32.30
CA TYR A 50 8.63 -2.81 -31.55
C TYR A 50 7.41 -2.44 -32.41
N SER A 51 7.56 -1.50 -33.35
CA SER A 51 6.47 -0.96 -34.17
C SER A 51 6.06 -1.82 -35.38
N HIS A 52 6.58 -3.05 -35.54
CA HIS A 52 6.26 -3.89 -36.70
C HIS A 52 4.86 -4.53 -36.59
N ALA A 53 4.08 -4.43 -37.67
CA ALA A 53 2.66 -4.82 -37.74
C ALA A 53 2.37 -6.34 -37.64
N ASP A 54 3.36 -7.20 -37.86
CA ASP A 54 3.23 -8.67 -37.79
C ASP A 54 3.49 -9.25 -36.38
N GLY A 55 3.50 -8.39 -35.36
CA GLY A 55 3.97 -8.70 -34.01
C GLY A 55 5.37 -8.15 -33.76
N SER A 56 5.59 -7.62 -32.56
CA SER A 56 6.90 -7.10 -32.12
C SER A 56 8.00 -8.15 -32.30
N ARG A 57 9.14 -7.77 -32.88
CA ARG A 57 10.35 -8.62 -32.92
C ARG A 57 11.18 -8.54 -31.63
N LEU A 58 10.73 -7.73 -30.66
CA LEU A 58 11.20 -7.73 -29.28
C LEU A 58 10.30 -8.64 -28.44
N ALA A 59 10.72 -8.94 -27.21
CA ALA A 59 9.85 -9.61 -26.23
C ALA A 59 8.53 -8.85 -26.07
N THR A 60 7.44 -9.58 -25.83
CA THR A 60 6.16 -8.98 -25.44
C THR A 60 6.35 -8.15 -24.17
N ALA A 61 5.75 -6.96 -24.12
CA ALA A 61 5.82 -6.13 -22.93
C ALA A 61 5.09 -6.79 -21.76
N ASP A 62 5.64 -6.66 -20.55
CA ASP A 62 5.05 -7.21 -19.32
C ASP A 62 3.86 -6.36 -18.85
N GLY A 63 3.79 -5.10 -19.30
CA GLY A 63 2.65 -4.23 -19.09
C GLY A 63 2.86 -2.84 -19.69
N THR A 64 1.95 -1.93 -19.36
CA THR A 64 2.05 -0.50 -19.66
C THR A 64 2.11 0.32 -18.38
N ASP A 65 2.95 1.35 -18.36
CA ASP A 65 2.98 2.33 -17.28
C ASP A 65 1.70 3.20 -17.30
N PRO A 66 1.46 4.04 -16.27
CA PRO A 66 0.30 4.94 -16.22
C PRO A 66 0.21 5.92 -17.41
N ASP A 67 1.32 6.18 -18.12
CA ASP A 67 1.33 7.02 -19.32
C ASP A 67 1.03 6.20 -20.60
N GLY A 68 0.68 4.91 -20.47
CA GLY A 68 0.41 4.00 -21.57
C GLY A 68 1.66 3.50 -22.32
N LYS A 69 2.87 3.72 -21.78
CA LYS A 69 4.12 3.27 -22.41
C LYS A 69 4.45 1.85 -21.98
N PRO A 70 4.93 0.98 -22.90
CA PRO A 70 5.27 -0.38 -22.55
C PRO A 70 6.49 -0.44 -21.61
N PHE A 71 6.47 -1.40 -20.68
CA PHE A 71 7.62 -1.75 -19.86
C PHE A 71 7.91 -3.25 -19.89
N TRP A 72 9.14 -3.59 -19.54
CA TRP A 72 9.62 -4.97 -19.43
C TRP A 72 10.34 -5.20 -18.10
N TYR A 73 10.34 -6.44 -17.63
CA TYR A 73 11.20 -6.89 -16.54
C TYR A 73 12.52 -7.42 -17.07
N ALA A 74 13.57 -7.39 -16.23
CA ALA A 74 14.88 -7.95 -16.58
C ALA A 74 14.76 -9.42 -17.04
N ALA A 75 13.96 -10.22 -16.32
CA ALA A 75 13.69 -11.62 -16.63
C ALA A 75 13.19 -11.82 -18.07
N THR A 76 12.23 -11.01 -18.51
CA THR A 76 11.67 -11.04 -19.87
C THR A 76 12.72 -10.72 -20.93
N ILE A 77 13.53 -9.70 -20.66
CA ILE A 77 14.62 -9.27 -21.56
C ILE A 77 15.68 -10.37 -21.68
N ASP A 78 16.04 -10.96 -20.56
CA ASP A 78 17.13 -11.94 -20.45
C ASP A 78 16.71 -13.28 -21.08
N ALA A 79 15.47 -13.74 -20.81
CA ALA A 79 14.88 -14.90 -21.46
C ALA A 79 14.78 -14.71 -22.99
N TRP A 80 14.38 -13.53 -23.46
CA TRP A 80 14.36 -13.22 -24.89
C TRP A 80 15.77 -13.21 -25.50
N CYS A 81 16.78 -12.68 -24.78
CA CYS A 81 18.17 -12.75 -25.23
C CYS A 81 18.62 -14.21 -25.41
N GLN A 82 18.30 -15.08 -24.45
CA GLN A 82 18.61 -16.51 -24.53
C GLN A 82 17.91 -17.17 -25.72
N GLN A 83 16.59 -16.98 -25.87
CA GLN A 83 15.79 -17.54 -26.97
C GLN A 83 16.28 -17.09 -28.35
N THR A 84 16.73 -15.84 -28.46
CA THR A 84 17.23 -15.27 -29.73
C THR A 84 18.75 -15.41 -29.91
N GLN A 85 19.43 -16.13 -29.02
CA GLN A 85 20.89 -16.33 -29.02
C GLN A 85 21.70 -15.01 -29.05
N ARG A 86 21.15 -13.95 -28.45
CA ARG A 86 21.83 -12.66 -28.29
C ARG A 86 22.78 -12.70 -27.09
N ARG A 87 23.75 -11.77 -27.08
CA ARG A 87 24.66 -11.61 -25.95
C ARG A 87 23.87 -11.18 -24.71
N MET A 88 23.92 -12.00 -23.67
CA MET A 88 23.32 -11.67 -22.37
C MET A 88 24.18 -10.66 -21.60
N PRO A 89 23.56 -9.76 -20.83
CA PRO A 89 24.23 -8.95 -19.80
C PRO A 89 25.03 -9.82 -18.83
N GLU A 90 26.15 -9.33 -18.29
CA GLU A 90 27.03 -10.15 -17.43
C GLU A 90 26.36 -10.56 -16.11
N ASP A 91 25.51 -9.69 -15.56
CA ASP A 91 24.61 -9.93 -14.42
C ASP A 91 23.54 -10.99 -14.75
N ALA A 92 23.07 -11.03 -15.99
CA ALA A 92 22.05 -11.99 -16.43
C ALA A 92 22.59 -13.35 -16.87
N ARG A 93 23.92 -13.50 -17.04
CA ARG A 93 24.50 -14.72 -17.64
C ARG A 93 24.14 -15.99 -16.87
N TRP A 94 23.86 -15.85 -15.59
CA TRP A 94 23.47 -16.94 -14.70
C TRP A 94 22.00 -16.72 -14.29
N PRO A 95 21.08 -17.72 -14.34
CA PRO A 95 21.19 -19.15 -14.66
C PRO A 95 21.17 -19.50 -16.17
N TYR A 96 20.89 -18.54 -17.05
CA TYR A 96 20.52 -18.81 -18.43
C TYR A 96 21.62 -19.40 -19.34
N HIS A 97 22.90 -19.40 -18.91
CA HIS A 97 23.99 -20.12 -19.58
C HIS A 97 24.26 -21.53 -19.07
N TRP A 98 23.62 -21.97 -17.99
CA TRP A 98 23.81 -23.34 -17.51
C TRP A 98 23.13 -24.32 -18.47
N PRO A 99 23.76 -25.46 -18.79
CA PRO A 99 23.13 -26.47 -19.61
C PRO A 99 21.90 -27.00 -18.86
N ALA A 100 20.85 -27.33 -19.61
CA ALA A 100 19.71 -28.05 -19.04
C ALA A 100 20.21 -29.34 -18.38
N ALA A 101 19.67 -29.64 -17.19
CA ALA A 101 20.04 -30.82 -16.45
C ALA A 101 19.66 -32.07 -17.23
N THR A 102 20.57 -33.04 -17.31
CA THR A 102 20.29 -34.36 -17.90
C THR A 102 19.65 -35.32 -16.89
N ALA A 103 19.74 -34.99 -15.60
CA ALA A 103 19.10 -35.67 -14.48
C ALA A 103 18.82 -34.65 -13.36
N PRO A 104 17.85 -34.90 -12.47
CA PRO A 104 17.59 -34.01 -11.34
C PRO A 104 18.84 -33.83 -10.47
N ALA A 105 19.21 -32.57 -10.19
CA ALA A 105 20.30 -32.21 -9.28
C ALA A 105 20.07 -32.89 -7.92
N PRO A 106 21.09 -33.54 -7.33
CA PRO A 106 20.96 -34.13 -6.01
C PRO A 106 20.79 -33.04 -4.95
N GLU A 107 19.89 -33.31 -4.01
CA GLU A 107 19.74 -32.51 -2.81
C GLU A 107 20.81 -32.94 -1.80
N ILE A 108 21.65 -32.00 -1.36
CA ILE A 108 22.74 -32.28 -0.41
C ILE A 108 22.29 -32.00 1.02
N GLU A 109 21.51 -30.95 1.22
CA GLU A 109 21.13 -30.47 2.54
C GLU A 109 19.74 -29.83 2.48
N ARG A 110 18.98 -30.00 3.56
CA ARG A 110 17.64 -29.46 3.72
C ARG A 110 17.39 -29.25 5.22
N THR A 111 17.35 -28.00 5.66
CA THR A 111 17.38 -27.66 7.10
C THR A 111 16.77 -26.29 7.42
N ASP A 112 16.55 -26.00 8.70
CA ASP A 112 16.18 -24.67 9.19
C ASP A 112 17.42 -23.96 9.76
N VAL A 113 17.59 -22.69 9.42
CA VAL A 113 18.68 -21.83 9.88
C VAL A 113 18.10 -20.68 10.68
N THR A 114 18.72 -20.37 11.82
CA THR A 114 18.45 -19.14 12.55
C THR A 114 19.50 -18.09 12.17
N ILE A 115 19.04 -16.94 11.70
CA ILE A 115 19.86 -15.79 11.32
C ILE A 115 19.49 -14.57 12.17
N THR A 116 20.37 -13.59 12.23
CA THR A 116 20.07 -12.29 12.85
C THR A 116 19.64 -11.30 11.77
N SER A 117 18.45 -10.71 11.94
CA SER A 117 17.92 -9.68 11.06
C SER A 117 18.72 -8.39 11.16
N ASP A 118 18.53 -7.47 10.20
CA ASP A 118 19.18 -6.15 10.23
C ASP A 118 18.74 -5.30 11.44
N SER A 119 17.58 -5.63 12.02
CA SER A 119 17.06 -5.05 13.26
C SER A 119 17.60 -5.71 14.55
N GLY A 120 18.51 -6.68 14.42
CA GLY A 120 19.10 -7.41 15.56
C GLY A 120 18.19 -8.48 16.18
N ARG A 121 17.05 -8.80 15.55
CA ARG A 121 16.13 -9.85 16.01
C ARG A 121 16.54 -11.18 15.38
N THR A 122 16.32 -12.28 16.09
CA THR A 122 16.52 -13.60 15.50
C THR A 122 15.35 -13.96 14.60
N ALA A 123 15.68 -14.52 13.44
CA ALA A 123 14.75 -14.92 12.38
C ALA A 123 15.09 -16.36 11.97
N ARG A 124 14.09 -17.16 11.63
CA ARG A 124 14.24 -18.54 11.15
C ARG A 124 13.82 -18.62 9.70
N VAL A 125 14.67 -19.23 8.88
CA VAL A 125 14.39 -19.51 7.46
C VAL A 125 14.70 -20.97 7.16
N SER A 126 14.04 -21.51 6.14
CA SER A 126 14.32 -22.86 5.65
C SER A 126 15.21 -22.81 4.42
N VAL A 127 16.19 -23.70 4.37
CA VAL A 127 17.21 -23.75 3.32
C VAL A 127 17.23 -25.14 2.68
N ILE A 128 17.22 -25.19 1.36
CA ILE A 128 17.46 -26.39 0.56
C ILE A 128 18.69 -26.13 -0.32
N VAL A 129 19.62 -27.07 -0.36
CA VAL A 129 20.84 -26.98 -1.18
C VAL A 129 20.84 -28.10 -2.21
N TRP A 130 20.91 -27.73 -3.48
CA TRP A 130 21.10 -28.66 -4.60
C TRP A 130 22.50 -28.54 -5.19
N ASP A 131 23.09 -29.69 -5.51
CA ASP A 131 24.35 -29.75 -6.26
C ASP A 131 24.06 -29.71 -7.77
N ALA A 132 24.30 -28.58 -8.41
CA ALA A 132 24.11 -28.46 -9.84
C ALA A 132 25.47 -28.45 -10.56
N PRO A 133 25.52 -28.83 -11.86
CA PRO A 133 26.79 -29.11 -12.56
C PRO A 133 27.83 -27.98 -12.58
N LEU A 134 27.43 -26.74 -12.31
CA LEU A 134 28.26 -25.55 -12.39
C LEU A 134 28.30 -24.75 -11.07
N GLY A 135 27.79 -25.31 -9.97
CA GLY A 135 27.78 -24.69 -8.65
C GLY A 135 26.54 -25.07 -7.83
N HIS A 136 26.55 -24.76 -6.53
CA HIS A 136 25.40 -25.01 -5.68
C HIS A 136 24.27 -24.01 -5.94
N VAL A 137 23.04 -24.51 -5.93
CA VAL A 137 21.83 -23.68 -5.92
C VAL A 137 21.19 -23.83 -4.55
N VAL A 138 21.09 -22.72 -3.84
CA VAL A 138 20.51 -22.64 -2.50
C VAL A 138 19.16 -21.98 -2.62
N TYR A 139 18.11 -22.64 -2.15
CA TYR A 139 16.77 -22.09 -2.09
C TYR A 139 16.45 -21.74 -0.65
N VAL A 140 16.22 -20.46 -0.39
CA VAL A 140 15.94 -19.92 0.94
C VAL A 140 14.51 -19.44 1.00
N MET A 141 13.78 -20.00 1.95
CA MET A 141 12.37 -19.74 2.14
C MET A 141 12.15 -19.01 3.46
N ARG A 142 11.53 -17.84 3.36
CA ARG A 142 11.09 -17.04 4.52
C ARG A 142 9.80 -17.63 5.07
N HIS A 143 9.67 -17.63 6.39
CA HIS A 143 8.44 -18.07 7.04
C HIS A 143 7.43 -16.91 7.12
N ALA A 144 6.14 -17.23 6.99
CA ALA A 144 5.05 -16.24 6.97
C ALA A 144 4.91 -15.48 8.31
N ASP A 145 5.42 -16.03 9.40
CA ASP A 145 5.47 -15.40 10.72
C ASP A 145 6.61 -14.37 10.86
N GLN A 146 7.40 -14.13 9.80
CA GLN A 146 8.51 -13.17 9.78
C GLN A 146 8.42 -12.22 8.57
N PRO A 147 7.34 -11.42 8.44
CA PRO A 147 7.13 -10.53 7.29
C PRO A 147 8.22 -9.46 7.15
N ASP A 148 8.82 -9.04 8.27
CA ASP A 148 9.85 -7.99 8.31
C ASP A 148 11.24 -8.45 7.81
N LEU A 149 11.42 -9.74 7.51
CA LEU A 149 12.71 -10.25 7.06
C LEU A 149 12.94 -9.93 5.59
N SER A 150 13.89 -9.03 5.33
CA SER A 150 14.29 -8.69 3.96
C SER A 150 14.83 -9.92 3.21
N LYS A 151 14.63 -9.98 1.89
CA LYS A 151 15.15 -11.08 1.05
C LYS A 151 16.67 -11.15 1.06
N GLU A 152 17.33 -9.99 1.06
CA GLU A 152 18.78 -9.87 1.15
C GLU A 152 19.31 -10.48 2.46
N THR A 153 18.65 -10.15 3.58
CA THR A 153 19.00 -10.72 4.89
C THR A 153 18.72 -12.21 4.92
N ALA A 154 17.59 -12.68 4.37
CA ALA A 154 17.27 -14.09 4.26
C ALA A 154 18.34 -14.85 3.44
N ALA A 155 18.79 -14.31 2.31
CA ALA A 155 19.79 -14.94 1.45
C ALA A 155 21.11 -15.24 2.19
N ARG A 156 21.47 -14.48 3.22
CA ARG A 156 22.66 -14.73 4.07
C ARG A 156 22.60 -16.09 4.78
N ALA A 157 21.42 -16.67 4.98
CA ALA A 157 21.27 -18.01 5.57
C ALA A 157 22.03 -19.09 4.79
N ALA A 158 22.27 -18.91 3.50
CA ALA A 158 23.11 -19.82 2.71
C ALA A 158 24.55 -19.93 3.26
N ALA A 159 25.10 -18.86 3.86
CA ALA A 159 26.44 -18.87 4.44
C ALA A 159 26.58 -19.78 5.67
N TYR A 160 25.48 -20.06 6.35
CA TYR A 160 25.42 -20.95 7.52
C TYR A 160 25.39 -22.43 7.14
N VAL A 161 25.01 -22.73 5.89
CA VAL A 161 24.83 -24.12 5.41
C VAL A 161 25.97 -24.50 4.46
N LEU A 162 26.47 -23.55 3.67
CA LEU A 162 27.57 -23.78 2.74
C LEU A 162 28.93 -23.55 3.40
N GLN A 163 29.92 -24.34 2.99
CA GLN A 163 31.31 -24.06 3.34
C GLN A 163 31.79 -22.74 2.69
N PRO A 164 32.69 -21.97 3.35
CA PRO A 164 33.14 -20.66 2.85
C PRO A 164 33.72 -20.65 1.43
N ALA A 165 34.27 -21.78 0.97
CA ALA A 165 34.80 -21.91 -0.38
C ALA A 165 33.71 -21.79 -1.46
N PHE A 166 32.46 -22.13 -1.14
CA PHE A 166 31.35 -22.16 -2.09
C PHE A 166 30.49 -20.89 -2.07
N TRP A 167 30.70 -19.96 -1.14
CA TRP A 167 29.85 -18.78 -0.98
C TRP A 167 29.75 -17.94 -2.26
N ALA A 168 30.89 -17.65 -2.89
CA ALA A 168 30.92 -16.86 -4.12
C ALA A 168 30.44 -17.64 -5.37
N GLU A 169 30.38 -18.97 -5.30
CA GLU A 169 30.03 -19.84 -6.44
C GLU A 169 28.59 -20.37 -6.36
N ALA A 170 27.86 -20.06 -5.28
CA ALA A 170 26.47 -20.44 -5.12
C ALA A 170 25.50 -19.35 -5.60
N ILE A 171 24.39 -19.76 -6.22
CA ILE A 171 23.20 -18.89 -6.31
C ILE A 171 22.36 -19.14 -5.09
N VAL A 172 21.92 -18.04 -4.46
CA VAL A 172 20.87 -18.08 -3.46
C VAL A 172 19.58 -17.54 -4.07
N LEU A 173 18.55 -18.38 -4.12
CA LEU A 173 17.21 -18.08 -4.60
C LEU A 173 16.32 -17.76 -3.42
N VAL A 174 15.67 -16.59 -3.43
CA VAL A 174 14.71 -16.18 -2.41
C VAL A 174 13.39 -15.83 -3.11
N PRO A 175 12.43 -16.75 -3.20
CA PRO A 175 11.16 -16.49 -3.85
C PRO A 175 10.19 -15.72 -2.96
N GLU A 176 9.17 -15.14 -3.59
CA GLU A 176 7.99 -14.63 -2.89
C GLU A 176 6.91 -15.70 -2.77
N PRO A 177 6.19 -15.78 -1.64
CA PRO A 177 4.97 -16.56 -1.55
C PRO A 177 3.89 -16.00 -2.48
N ARG A 178 3.14 -16.88 -3.15
CA ARG A 178 2.03 -16.51 -4.05
C ARG A 178 0.79 -16.14 -3.26
N LEU A 179 -0.05 -15.27 -3.83
CA LEU A 179 -1.43 -15.12 -3.33
C LEU A 179 -2.23 -16.40 -3.59
N PHE A 180 -2.99 -16.84 -2.59
CA PHE A 180 -3.92 -17.96 -2.77
C PHE A 180 -4.99 -17.56 -3.81
N GLY A 181 -5.35 -18.48 -4.71
CA GLY A 181 -6.38 -18.22 -5.73
C GLY A 181 -5.95 -17.39 -6.94
N SER A 182 -4.71 -16.89 -7.00
CA SER A 182 -4.23 -16.13 -8.18
C SER A 182 -4.07 -17.05 -9.40
N ALA A 183 -5.16 -17.26 -10.15
CA ALA A 183 -5.09 -17.89 -11.46
C ALA A 183 -4.66 -16.82 -12.48
N TYR A 184 -3.44 -16.93 -13.02
CA TYR A 184 -3.18 -16.29 -14.31
C TYR A 184 -4.12 -16.92 -15.35
N PRO A 185 -4.72 -16.12 -16.25
CA PRO A 185 -5.65 -16.65 -17.23
C PRO A 185 -4.95 -17.74 -18.07
N PRO A 186 -5.58 -18.91 -18.24
CA PRO A 186 -5.05 -19.95 -19.11
C PRO A 186 -5.14 -19.45 -20.56
N GLY A 187 -4.03 -18.96 -21.10
CA GLY A 187 -4.00 -18.47 -22.48
C GLY A 187 -2.92 -17.46 -22.84
N SER A 188 -2.23 -16.83 -21.86
CA SER A 188 -1.01 -16.07 -22.17
C SER A 188 0.14 -17.04 -22.43
N PRO A 189 0.61 -17.21 -23.68
CA PRO A 189 1.80 -17.99 -23.97
C PRO A 189 2.99 -17.12 -23.56
N GLY A 190 3.40 -17.19 -22.29
CA GLY A 190 4.56 -16.43 -21.86
C GLY A 190 4.88 -16.28 -20.39
N ASN A 191 4.00 -16.53 -19.41
CA ASN A 191 4.47 -16.45 -18.01
C ASN A 191 3.66 -17.22 -16.95
N PRO A 192 3.89 -18.54 -16.80
CA PRO A 192 3.45 -19.30 -15.63
C PRO A 192 4.33 -19.11 -14.38
N TYR A 193 5.45 -18.39 -14.46
CA TYR A 193 6.54 -18.49 -13.48
C TYR A 193 6.93 -17.12 -12.93
N GLU A 194 6.92 -16.99 -11.62
CA GLU A 194 7.41 -15.80 -10.93
C GLU A 194 8.91 -15.61 -11.19
N SER A 195 9.31 -14.34 -11.33
CA SER A 195 10.70 -13.95 -11.15
C SER A 195 11.12 -14.28 -9.72
N ILE A 196 12.23 -14.97 -9.56
CA ILE A 196 12.79 -15.29 -8.25
C ILE A 196 13.99 -14.39 -8.02
N ASP A 197 14.09 -13.73 -6.87
CA ASP A 197 15.27 -12.95 -6.53
C ASP A 197 16.48 -13.89 -6.37
N ALA A 198 17.51 -13.67 -7.19
CA ALA A 198 18.76 -14.40 -7.12
C ALA A 198 19.86 -13.51 -6.52
N TYR A 199 20.57 -14.07 -5.55
CA TYR A 199 21.67 -13.42 -4.84
C TYR A 199 22.96 -14.23 -4.94
N GLN A 200 24.07 -13.52 -4.83
CA GLN A 200 25.40 -14.08 -4.65
C GLN A 200 25.97 -13.60 -3.32
N LEU A 201 26.64 -14.50 -2.59
CA LEU A 201 27.26 -14.16 -1.32
C LEU A 201 28.64 -13.52 -1.54
N VAL A 202 28.89 -12.41 -0.85
CA VAL A 202 30.15 -11.66 -0.89
C VAL A 202 30.65 -11.46 0.53
N VAL A 203 31.95 -11.70 0.76
CA VAL A 203 32.60 -11.35 2.02
C VAL A 203 33.21 -9.94 1.87
N PRO A 204 32.68 -8.91 2.54
CA PRO A 204 33.33 -7.61 2.59
C PRO A 204 34.68 -7.75 3.30
N ASP A 205 35.75 -7.32 2.61
CA ASP A 205 37.16 -7.42 3.03
C ASP A 205 37.71 -8.85 3.25
N ALA A 206 37.77 -9.63 2.19
CA ALA A 206 38.97 -10.43 1.94
C ALA A 206 39.88 -9.62 1.01
N GLY A 207 40.89 -8.94 1.56
CA GLY A 207 41.91 -8.27 0.75
C GLY A 207 42.34 -9.17 -0.40
N SER A 208 42.14 -8.69 -1.63
CA SER A 208 42.63 -9.21 -2.91
C SER A 208 43.21 -10.63 -2.84
N ARG A 209 42.35 -11.66 -2.92
CA ARG A 209 42.86 -12.99 -3.26
C ARG A 209 43.47 -12.88 -4.67
N PRO A 210 44.75 -13.24 -4.89
CA PRO A 210 45.30 -13.26 -6.23
C PRO A 210 44.48 -14.24 -7.06
N GLN A 211 43.94 -13.75 -8.16
CA GLN A 211 43.26 -14.54 -9.18
C GLN A 211 44.16 -15.73 -9.55
N PRO A 212 43.72 -16.99 -9.47
CA PRO A 212 44.50 -18.08 -10.03
C PRO A 212 44.57 -17.85 -11.54
N ALA A 213 45.77 -17.56 -12.03
CA ALA A 213 46.03 -17.42 -13.45
C ALA A 213 45.61 -18.70 -14.19
N ALA A 214 45.01 -18.53 -15.36
CA ALA A 214 44.64 -19.61 -16.27
C ALA A 214 45.77 -20.65 -16.45
N PRO A 215 45.44 -21.93 -16.68
CA PRO A 215 46.42 -23.00 -16.63
C PRO A 215 47.40 -22.89 -17.79
N THR A 216 48.65 -22.54 -17.50
CA THR A 216 49.74 -22.61 -18.47
C THR A 216 50.64 -23.82 -18.17
N ARG A 217 50.63 -24.73 -19.15
CA ARG A 217 51.54 -25.86 -19.43
C ARG A 217 52.75 -26.10 -18.50
N ARG A 218 52.80 -27.36 -18.03
CA ARG A 218 53.97 -28.26 -17.79
C ARG A 218 55.09 -27.76 -16.85
N LEU A 219 54.99 -28.13 -15.58
CA LEU A 219 56.13 -28.30 -14.66
C LEU A 219 56.42 -29.80 -14.40
N PRO A 220 57.70 -30.23 -14.34
CA PRO A 220 58.05 -31.63 -14.06
C PRO A 220 57.74 -32.04 -12.61
N ARG A 221 57.27 -33.28 -12.43
CA ARG A 221 56.79 -33.89 -11.16
C ARG A 221 57.73 -33.81 -9.95
N PHE A 222 59.03 -33.54 -10.11
CA PHE A 222 59.98 -33.53 -8.99
C PHE A 222 60.03 -32.20 -8.22
N LEU A 223 59.46 -31.12 -8.75
CA LEU A 223 59.33 -29.83 -8.03
C LEU A 223 58.05 -29.73 -7.19
N ALA A 224 57.07 -30.62 -7.42
CA ALA A 224 55.82 -30.66 -6.65
C ALA A 224 56.02 -31.20 -5.22
N ALA A 225 57.06 -32.01 -4.99
CA ALA A 225 57.33 -32.61 -3.67
C ALA A 225 58.14 -31.69 -2.72
N LEU A 226 58.54 -30.50 -3.15
CA LEU A 226 59.31 -29.55 -2.32
C LEU A 226 58.47 -28.39 -1.77
N LEU A 227 57.17 -28.35 -2.07
CA LEU A 227 56.21 -27.34 -1.60
C LEU A 227 55.15 -27.90 -0.64
N ASP A 228 55.21 -29.19 -0.34
CA ASP A 228 54.41 -29.84 0.70
C ASP A 228 55.22 -29.93 2.00
N ASP A 229 55.29 -28.83 2.74
CA ASP A 229 55.38 -28.89 4.20
C ASP A 229 54.46 -27.79 4.76
N PRO A 230 53.38 -28.15 5.50
CA PRO A 230 52.39 -27.19 5.98
C PRO A 230 52.97 -26.39 7.15
N ASP A 231 53.12 -25.08 6.94
CA ASP A 231 53.41 -24.13 8.02
C ASP A 231 52.25 -24.19 9.05
N PRO A 232 52.52 -24.36 10.36
CA PRO A 232 51.48 -24.52 11.35
C PRO A 232 50.81 -23.16 11.65
N ALA A 233 49.51 -23.10 11.38
CA ALA A 233 48.53 -22.26 12.07
C ALA A 233 48.82 -20.74 12.13
N VAL A 234 48.43 -20.03 11.08
CA VAL A 234 47.57 -18.85 11.29
C VAL A 234 46.14 -19.39 11.23
N PRO A 235 45.31 -19.27 12.27
CA PRO A 235 43.89 -19.58 12.11
C PRO A 235 43.40 -18.65 11.02
N ALA A 236 42.93 -19.20 9.89
CA ALA A 236 42.03 -18.44 9.05
C ALA A 236 40.99 -17.87 10.01
N ALA A 237 40.90 -16.54 10.13
CA ALA A 237 39.85 -15.92 10.93
C ALA A 237 38.57 -16.66 10.54
N ALA A 238 37.98 -17.39 11.50
CA ALA A 238 36.89 -18.32 11.20
C ALA A 238 35.89 -17.56 10.33
N ALA A 239 35.71 -18.02 9.10
CA ALA A 239 34.89 -17.30 8.14
C ALA A 239 33.51 -17.16 8.77
N ASP A 240 33.16 -15.92 9.11
CA ASP A 240 32.01 -15.60 9.94
C ASP A 240 30.80 -15.40 9.02
N PRO A 241 29.79 -16.29 9.06
CA PRO A 241 28.58 -16.16 8.24
C PRO A 241 27.88 -14.82 8.47
N ASP A 242 27.99 -14.23 9.67
CA ASP A 242 27.37 -12.94 9.99
C ASP A 242 28.02 -11.77 9.24
N ARG A 243 29.23 -11.93 8.71
CA ARG A 243 29.89 -10.89 7.91
C ARG A 243 29.55 -10.95 6.44
N VAL A 244 28.90 -12.02 5.97
CA VAL A 244 28.54 -12.17 4.56
C VAL A 244 27.44 -11.20 4.17
N VAL A 245 27.60 -10.58 3.00
CA VAL A 245 26.61 -9.72 2.35
C VAL A 245 26.03 -10.48 1.15
N ALA A 246 24.70 -10.47 1.02
CA ALA A 246 24.03 -10.97 -0.17
C ALA A 246 23.88 -9.82 -1.19
N LYS A 247 24.40 -10.01 -2.40
CA LYS A 247 24.27 -9.05 -3.50
C LYS A 247 23.28 -9.59 -4.52
N SER A 248 22.24 -8.82 -4.84
CA SER A 248 21.32 -9.17 -5.93
C SER A 248 22.10 -9.28 -7.25
N VAL A 249 21.91 -10.38 -7.96
CA VAL A 249 22.59 -10.66 -9.23
C VAL A 249 21.62 -10.84 -10.39
N SER A 250 20.39 -11.31 -10.16
CA SER A 250 19.42 -11.57 -11.24
C SER A 250 18.00 -11.78 -10.70
N TYR A 251 17.04 -11.89 -11.62
CA TYR A 251 15.63 -12.22 -11.35
C TYR A 251 15.15 -13.34 -12.30
N PRO A 252 15.74 -14.55 -12.24
CA PRO A 252 15.37 -15.61 -13.16
C PRO A 252 13.92 -16.06 -13.00
N TYR A 253 13.31 -16.46 -14.11
CA TYR A 253 12.06 -17.18 -14.03
C TYR A 253 12.25 -18.57 -13.40
N ALA A 254 11.28 -19.00 -12.60
CA ALA A 254 11.31 -20.33 -11.97
C ALA A 254 11.63 -21.44 -12.98
N HIS A 255 10.97 -21.49 -14.15
CA HIS A 255 11.24 -22.51 -15.18
C HIS A 255 12.69 -22.56 -15.68
N ALA A 256 13.39 -21.42 -15.72
CA ALA A 256 14.80 -21.39 -16.13
C ALA A 256 15.67 -22.08 -15.08
N ILE A 257 15.32 -21.92 -13.80
CA ILE A 257 15.96 -22.67 -12.71
C ILE A 257 15.56 -24.15 -12.75
N GLU A 258 14.30 -24.48 -13.01
CA GLU A 258 13.84 -25.87 -13.07
C GLU A 258 14.54 -26.65 -14.19
N GLN A 259 14.74 -26.03 -15.36
CA GLN A 259 15.53 -26.61 -16.45
C GLN A 259 16.96 -26.91 -16.02
N VAL A 260 17.54 -26.03 -15.21
CA VAL A 260 18.91 -26.13 -14.72
C VAL A 260 19.06 -27.16 -13.59
N LEU A 261 18.03 -27.33 -12.76
CA LEU A 261 18.00 -28.31 -11.68
C LEU A 261 17.46 -29.67 -12.13
N GLY A 262 16.76 -29.75 -13.26
CA GLY A 262 16.06 -30.97 -13.70
C GLY A 262 14.93 -31.38 -12.75
N ARG A 263 14.45 -30.48 -11.90
CA ARG A 263 13.34 -30.67 -10.96
C ARG A 263 12.58 -29.37 -10.78
N PRO A 264 11.27 -29.42 -10.48
CA PRO A 264 10.52 -28.21 -10.23
C PRO A 264 10.96 -27.54 -8.92
N LEU A 265 10.73 -26.24 -8.76
CA LEU A 265 11.03 -25.51 -7.52
C LEU A 265 9.83 -25.54 -6.57
N PRO A 266 10.04 -25.64 -5.24
CA PRO A 266 8.98 -25.39 -4.26
C PRO A 266 8.35 -24.01 -4.46
N VAL A 267 7.03 -23.92 -4.36
CA VAL A 267 6.28 -22.66 -4.38
C VAL A 267 5.24 -22.71 -3.28
N TRP A 268 5.13 -21.64 -2.49
CA TRP A 268 4.24 -21.56 -1.32
C TRP A 268 3.22 -20.45 -1.48
N PHE A 269 2.05 -20.61 -0.87
CA PHE A 269 1.11 -19.51 -0.73
C PHE A 269 1.45 -18.64 0.47
N TYR A 270 1.16 -17.36 0.36
CA TYR A 270 1.16 -16.42 1.47
C TYR A 270 0.35 -16.98 2.64
N GLY A 271 0.80 -16.75 3.87
CA GLY A 271 0.18 -17.31 5.08
C GLY A 271 0.43 -18.81 5.32
N THR A 272 0.63 -19.61 4.27
CA THR A 272 0.79 -21.08 4.42
C THR A 272 2.21 -21.54 4.73
N CYS A 273 3.22 -20.72 4.45
CA CYS A 273 4.63 -21.01 4.68
C CYS A 273 5.03 -20.80 6.16
N THR A 274 4.40 -21.53 7.08
CA THR A 274 4.75 -21.48 8.52
C THR A 274 5.87 -22.46 8.83
N ALA A 275 6.66 -22.21 9.88
CA ALA A 275 7.69 -23.14 10.33
C ALA A 275 7.14 -24.58 10.53
N ALA A 276 5.93 -24.71 11.10
CA ALA A 276 5.27 -26.00 11.29
C ALA A 276 4.89 -26.68 9.96
N ALA A 277 4.35 -25.93 8.99
CA ALA A 277 4.02 -26.45 7.67
C ALA A 277 5.27 -26.88 6.90
N VAL A 278 6.35 -26.10 6.98
CA VAL A 278 7.62 -26.46 6.36
C VAL A 278 8.17 -27.71 7.02
N GLN A 279 8.30 -27.78 8.35
CA GLN A 279 8.76 -28.99 9.06
C GLN A 279 7.94 -30.23 8.72
N ARG A 280 6.62 -30.06 8.62
CA ARG A 280 5.73 -31.13 8.18
C ARG A 280 6.06 -31.57 6.76
N MET A 281 6.22 -30.64 5.81
CA MET A 281 6.66 -30.93 4.44
C MET A 281 8.02 -31.65 4.40
N LEU A 282 9.00 -31.19 5.20
CA LEU A 282 10.33 -31.78 5.30
C LEU A 282 10.25 -33.26 5.73
N ALA A 283 9.35 -33.57 6.68
CA ALA A 283 9.14 -34.93 7.19
C ALA A 283 8.41 -35.86 6.21
N TYR A 284 7.56 -35.35 5.31
CA TYR A 284 6.81 -36.17 4.33
C TYR A 284 7.62 -36.52 3.06
N GLY A 285 8.80 -35.93 2.85
CA GLY A 285 9.68 -36.22 1.71
C GLY A 285 9.03 -35.99 0.34
N ASP A 286 9.55 -36.63 -0.71
CA ASP A 286 9.06 -36.51 -2.11
C ASP A 286 7.73 -37.25 -2.36
N THR A 287 6.96 -37.59 -1.32
CA THR A 287 5.70 -38.35 -1.45
C THR A 287 4.61 -37.59 -2.19
N GLY A 288 4.77 -36.28 -2.38
CA GLY A 288 3.83 -35.42 -3.12
C GLY A 288 2.45 -35.30 -2.48
N ALA A 289 2.30 -35.71 -1.20
CA ALA A 289 1.02 -35.68 -0.49
C ALA A 289 0.76 -34.27 0.07
N THR A 290 -0.35 -33.66 -0.33
CA THR A 290 -0.84 -32.41 0.24
C THR A 290 -1.43 -32.65 1.63
N PHE A 291 -1.27 -31.69 2.53
CA PHE A 291 -1.95 -31.66 3.82
C PHE A 291 -2.62 -30.31 4.03
N THR A 292 -3.63 -30.31 4.89
CA THR A 292 -4.38 -29.11 5.25
C THR A 292 -3.70 -28.37 6.40
N VAL A 293 -3.64 -27.05 6.32
CA VAL A 293 -3.25 -26.12 7.39
C VAL A 293 -4.42 -25.21 7.75
N PRO A 294 -4.43 -24.60 8.94
CA PRO A 294 -5.35 -23.49 9.21
C PRO A 294 -5.29 -22.46 8.10
N ASP A 295 -6.45 -21.92 7.70
CA ASP A 295 -6.48 -20.86 6.71
C ASP A 295 -5.98 -19.57 7.36
N THR A 296 -4.83 -19.12 6.89
CA THR A 296 -4.17 -17.83 7.20
C THR A 296 -3.84 -17.07 5.92
N ALA A 297 -4.31 -17.58 4.78
CA ALA A 297 -3.92 -17.13 3.44
C ALA A 297 -5.04 -16.37 2.74
N THR A 298 -6.29 -16.61 3.16
CA THR A 298 -7.46 -15.94 2.61
C THR A 298 -8.07 -14.98 3.63
N SER A 299 -8.96 -14.10 3.17
CA SER A 299 -9.74 -13.21 4.04
C SER A 299 -10.88 -13.91 4.78
N TRP A 300 -11.09 -15.22 4.58
CA TRP A 300 -12.23 -15.96 5.14
C TRP A 300 -12.28 -16.00 6.67
N PRO A 301 -11.19 -16.30 7.40
CA PRO A 301 -11.22 -16.33 8.87
C PRO A 301 -11.62 -14.97 9.47
N ALA A 302 -10.95 -13.88 9.06
CA ALA A 302 -11.27 -12.53 9.51
C ALA A 302 -12.72 -12.14 9.16
N THR A 303 -13.20 -12.51 7.96
CA THR A 303 -14.59 -12.30 7.56
C THR A 303 -15.57 -13.03 8.47
N CYS A 304 -15.27 -14.26 8.87
CA CYS A 304 -16.09 -15.04 9.81
C CYS A 304 -16.11 -14.44 11.21
N GLU A 305 -14.95 -14.04 11.73
CA GLU A 305 -14.83 -13.43 13.06
C GLU A 305 -15.61 -12.11 13.13
N ARG A 306 -15.47 -11.26 12.10
CA ARG A 306 -16.23 -10.00 11.98
C ARG A 306 -17.73 -10.21 11.89
N LEU A 307 -18.19 -11.17 11.09
CA LEU A 307 -19.62 -11.51 11.03
C LEU A 307 -20.13 -12.02 12.39
N THR A 308 -19.34 -12.86 13.07
CA THR A 308 -19.70 -13.40 14.39
C THR A 308 -19.85 -12.27 15.40
N ALA A 309 -18.87 -11.35 15.45
CA ALA A 309 -18.92 -10.16 16.31
C ALA A 309 -20.16 -9.29 16.02
N ALA A 310 -20.51 -9.09 14.74
CA ALA A 310 -21.72 -8.37 14.35
C ALA A 310 -23.01 -9.04 14.84
N VAL A 311 -23.10 -10.38 14.74
CA VAL A 311 -24.26 -11.13 15.23
C VAL A 311 -24.36 -11.07 16.75
N ASP A 312 -23.25 -11.25 17.45
CA ASP A 312 -23.19 -11.23 18.92
C ASP A 312 -23.55 -9.83 19.48
N ALA A 313 -23.20 -8.77 18.76
CA ALA A 313 -23.56 -7.39 19.10
C ALA A 313 -25.01 -7.01 18.74
N GLY A 314 -25.78 -7.93 18.14
CA GLY A 314 -27.19 -7.71 17.77
C GLY A 314 -27.39 -6.82 16.53
N MET A 315 -26.39 -6.72 15.66
CA MET A 315 -26.48 -5.96 14.41
C MET A 315 -27.69 -6.34 13.53
N PRO A 316 -28.10 -7.63 13.39
CA PRO A 316 -29.24 -7.99 12.56
C PRO A 316 -30.55 -7.32 12.99
N GLN A 317 -30.73 -7.03 14.28
CA GLN A 317 -31.93 -6.40 14.82
C GLN A 317 -31.81 -4.87 14.87
N ARG A 318 -30.62 -4.35 15.12
CA ARG A 318 -30.37 -2.91 15.32
C ARG A 318 -30.18 -2.16 14.01
N TYR A 319 -29.46 -2.77 13.07
CA TYR A 319 -29.05 -2.21 11.79
C TYR A 319 -29.27 -3.22 10.64
N PRO A 320 -30.53 -3.58 10.33
CA PRO A 320 -30.84 -4.61 9.34
C PRO A 320 -30.31 -4.29 7.93
N GLN A 321 -30.30 -3.03 7.49
CA GLN A 321 -29.74 -2.66 6.18
C GLN A 321 -28.21 -2.86 6.15
N ALA A 322 -27.53 -2.44 7.22
CA ALA A 322 -26.09 -2.65 7.35
C ALA A 322 -25.74 -4.15 7.41
N PHE A 323 -26.48 -4.94 8.19
CA PHE A 323 -26.26 -6.38 8.29
C PHE A 323 -26.50 -7.10 6.96
N ALA A 324 -27.51 -6.70 6.18
CA ALA A 324 -27.75 -7.23 4.84
C ALA A 324 -26.56 -6.99 3.89
N LEU A 325 -25.93 -5.81 3.96
CA LEU A 325 -24.74 -5.49 3.17
C LEU A 325 -23.51 -6.28 3.62
N LEU A 326 -23.30 -6.41 4.94
CA LEU A 326 -22.25 -7.27 5.49
C LEU A 326 -22.45 -8.71 5.02
N ALA A 327 -23.68 -9.21 5.05
CA ALA A 327 -24.02 -10.56 4.60
C ALA A 327 -23.74 -10.79 3.11
N GLN A 328 -24.08 -9.82 2.25
CA GLN A 328 -23.73 -9.86 0.82
C GLN A 328 -22.21 -9.91 0.61
N ALA A 329 -21.44 -9.10 1.35
CA ALA A 329 -19.99 -9.09 1.29
C ALA A 329 -19.40 -10.44 1.74
N VAL A 330 -19.89 -11.01 2.86
CA VAL A 330 -19.45 -12.32 3.37
C VAL A 330 -19.70 -13.42 2.33
N LEU A 331 -20.88 -13.48 1.72
CA LEU A 331 -21.20 -14.48 0.70
C LEU A 331 -20.34 -14.32 -0.55
N SER A 332 -20.02 -13.07 -0.94
CA SER A 332 -19.08 -12.79 -2.03
C SER A 332 -17.68 -13.31 -1.72
N THR A 333 -17.17 -13.05 -0.51
CA THR A 333 -15.88 -13.58 -0.03
C THR A 333 -15.87 -15.11 -0.04
N LEU A 334 -16.92 -15.74 0.51
CA LEU A 334 -17.05 -17.21 0.53
C LEU A 334 -17.04 -17.80 -0.88
N ALA A 335 -17.78 -17.19 -1.81
CA ALA A 335 -17.80 -17.61 -3.20
C ALA A 335 -16.44 -17.44 -3.89
N GLY A 336 -15.72 -16.36 -3.58
CA GLY A 336 -14.34 -16.11 -4.00
C GLY A 336 -13.41 -17.22 -3.52
N VAL A 337 -13.34 -17.44 -2.21
CA VAL A 337 -12.46 -18.45 -1.60
C VAL A 337 -12.81 -19.87 -2.09
N ARG A 338 -14.09 -20.23 -2.22
CA ARG A 338 -14.49 -21.52 -2.80
C ARG A 338 -14.04 -21.67 -4.26
N ARG A 339 -14.10 -20.59 -5.05
CA ARG A 339 -13.60 -20.59 -6.44
C ARG A 339 -12.08 -20.78 -6.47
N ASP A 340 -11.37 -20.11 -5.57
CA ASP A 340 -9.92 -20.21 -5.44
C ASP A 340 -9.51 -21.64 -5.06
N HIS A 341 -10.20 -22.23 -4.08
CA HIS A 341 -10.06 -23.64 -3.73
C HIS A 341 -10.35 -24.58 -4.90
N ALA A 342 -11.38 -24.32 -5.71
CA ALA A 342 -11.71 -25.14 -6.86
C ALA A 342 -10.69 -25.01 -8.01
N SER A 343 -10.05 -23.85 -8.14
CA SER A 343 -9.02 -23.60 -9.17
C SER A 343 -7.62 -24.07 -8.76
N ALA A 344 -7.39 -24.24 -7.45
CA ALA A 344 -6.14 -24.77 -6.93
C ALA A 344 -5.96 -26.23 -7.37
N ARG A 345 -4.82 -26.51 -8.01
CA ARG A 345 -4.48 -27.88 -8.45
C ARG A 345 -4.32 -28.79 -7.24
N GLU A 346 -4.93 -29.97 -7.29
CA GLU A 346 -4.78 -31.00 -6.24
C GLU A 346 -3.43 -31.73 -6.32
N ARG A 347 -2.83 -31.82 -7.52
CA ARG A 347 -1.51 -32.39 -7.87
C ARG A 347 -1.01 -31.81 -9.22
N GLY A 348 0.29 -31.83 -9.50
CA GLY A 348 0.84 -31.49 -10.82
C GLY A 348 2.38 -31.53 -10.93
N ASP A 349 2.90 -31.56 -12.16
CA ASP A 349 4.34 -31.44 -12.47
C ASP A 349 4.79 -29.98 -12.22
N GLY A 350 5.23 -29.73 -10.99
CA GLY A 350 5.46 -28.42 -10.40
C GLY A 350 5.13 -28.51 -8.92
N TRP A 351 6.02 -28.12 -8.01
CA TRP A 351 5.78 -28.23 -6.56
C TRP A 351 4.74 -27.20 -6.11
N TYR A 352 3.47 -27.49 -6.37
CA TYR A 352 2.36 -26.73 -5.86
C TYR A 352 2.04 -27.23 -4.45
N ILE A 353 2.35 -26.38 -3.46
CA ILE A 353 1.75 -26.29 -2.12
C ILE A 353 1.45 -27.62 -1.43
N VAL A 354 2.41 -28.07 -0.63
CA VAL A 354 2.23 -29.19 0.29
C VAL A 354 1.27 -28.82 1.43
N ALA A 355 1.04 -27.53 1.70
CA ALA A 355 0.21 -27.00 2.77
C ALA A 355 -1.00 -26.19 2.24
N ARG A 356 -2.13 -26.84 1.98
CA ARG A 356 -3.34 -26.17 1.50
C ARG A 356 -4.11 -25.54 2.67
N PRO A 357 -4.61 -24.30 2.56
CA PRO A 357 -5.57 -23.76 3.53
C PRO A 357 -6.76 -24.71 3.71
N ALA A 358 -7.30 -24.77 4.92
CA ALA A 358 -8.53 -25.50 5.19
C ALA A 358 -9.66 -24.97 4.32
N ASP A 359 -10.52 -25.87 3.83
CA ASP A 359 -11.74 -25.42 3.14
C ASP A 359 -12.52 -24.47 4.07
N PRO A 360 -13.13 -23.40 3.51
CA PRO A 360 -13.82 -22.40 4.31
C PRO A 360 -15.01 -23.06 5.03
N GLY A 361 -14.79 -23.38 6.30
CA GLY A 361 -15.81 -23.90 7.21
C GLY A 361 -16.63 -22.77 7.80
N TRP A 362 -17.91 -23.04 8.11
CA TRP A 362 -18.84 -22.05 8.65
C TRP A 362 -19.89 -22.73 9.54
N PRO A 363 -20.26 -22.19 10.72
CA PRO A 363 -21.38 -22.71 11.49
C PRO A 363 -22.71 -22.56 10.73
N VAL A 364 -23.47 -23.65 10.62
CA VAL A 364 -24.74 -23.73 9.87
C VAL A 364 -25.76 -22.64 10.27
N ALA A 365 -25.79 -22.28 11.56
CA ALA A 365 -26.70 -21.24 12.05
C ALA A 365 -26.37 -19.84 11.50
N LEU A 366 -25.07 -19.52 11.38
CA LEU A 366 -24.62 -18.25 10.78
C LEU A 366 -24.87 -18.27 9.27
N GLU A 367 -24.63 -19.40 8.59
CA GLU A 367 -24.90 -19.55 7.16
C GLU A 367 -26.36 -19.25 6.81
N ALA A 368 -27.32 -19.83 7.55
CA ALA A 368 -28.75 -19.60 7.31
C ALA A 368 -29.17 -18.14 7.56
N LEU A 369 -28.68 -17.53 8.65
CA LEU A 369 -28.97 -16.14 8.99
C LEU A 369 -28.41 -15.19 7.91
N THR A 370 -27.16 -15.39 7.51
CA THR A 370 -26.48 -14.56 6.51
C THR A 370 -27.10 -14.73 5.12
N ALA A 371 -27.46 -15.94 4.71
CA ALA A 371 -28.17 -16.17 3.46
C ALA A 371 -29.50 -15.42 3.41
N GLY A 372 -30.32 -15.53 4.47
CA GLY A 372 -31.60 -14.81 4.54
C GLY A 372 -31.43 -13.29 4.58
N ALA A 373 -30.42 -12.78 5.31
CA ALA A 373 -30.16 -11.35 5.37
C ALA A 373 -29.68 -10.79 4.02
N ALA A 374 -28.83 -11.51 3.29
CA ALA A 374 -28.29 -11.07 2.01
C ALA A 374 -29.36 -10.89 0.91
N GLU A 375 -30.48 -11.59 1.02
CA GLU A 375 -31.64 -11.46 0.13
C GLU A 375 -32.46 -10.18 0.40
N THR A 376 -32.22 -9.49 1.52
CA THR A 376 -32.92 -8.25 1.87
C THR A 376 -32.59 -7.17 0.84
N PRO A 377 -33.60 -6.62 0.12
CA PRO A 377 -33.38 -5.51 -0.79
C PRO A 377 -32.89 -4.28 -0.05
N PHE A 378 -32.02 -3.50 -0.70
CA PHE A 378 -31.56 -2.23 -0.15
C PHE A 378 -32.71 -1.22 -0.11
N ASP A 379 -33.05 -0.76 1.09
CA ASP A 379 -34.02 0.30 1.34
C ASP A 379 -33.27 1.59 1.72
N ALA A 380 -33.29 2.57 0.82
CA ALA A 380 -32.56 3.81 1.00
C ALA A 380 -33.05 4.63 2.20
N VAL A 381 -34.35 4.59 2.53
CA VAL A 381 -34.92 5.35 3.64
C VAL A 381 -34.51 4.71 4.97
N ALA A 382 -34.60 3.38 5.06
CA ALA A 382 -34.14 2.65 6.25
C ALA A 382 -32.62 2.81 6.45
N ALA A 383 -31.84 2.71 5.37
CA ALA A 383 -30.40 2.87 5.43
C ALA A 383 -29.98 4.29 5.84
N ALA A 384 -30.70 5.32 5.36
CA ALA A 384 -30.49 6.70 5.78
C ALA A 384 -30.79 6.90 7.28
N ALA A 385 -31.78 6.21 7.83
CA ALA A 385 -32.04 6.24 9.28
C ALA A 385 -31.01 5.46 10.11
N GLU A 386 -30.35 4.45 9.53
CA GLU A 386 -29.29 3.67 10.19
C GLU A 386 -27.94 4.39 10.19
N LEU A 387 -27.55 5.03 9.07
CA LEU A 387 -26.18 5.54 8.87
C LEU A 387 -25.66 6.45 10.01
N PRO A 388 -26.40 7.47 10.50
CA PRO A 388 -25.91 8.32 11.59
C PRO A 388 -25.72 7.55 12.91
N ARG A 389 -26.58 6.56 13.18
CA ARG A 389 -26.51 5.74 14.39
C ARG A 389 -25.32 4.77 14.34
N ILE A 390 -25.09 4.17 13.17
CA ILE A 390 -23.92 3.31 12.92
C ILE A 390 -22.63 4.10 13.14
N ARG A 391 -22.51 5.29 12.54
CA ARG A 391 -21.31 6.15 12.67
C ARG A 391 -21.08 6.60 14.11
N ALA A 392 -22.13 6.96 14.83
CA ALA A 392 -22.00 7.36 16.23
C ALA A 392 -21.53 6.19 17.12
N GLU A 393 -22.06 4.99 16.90
CA GLU A 393 -21.67 3.82 17.68
C GLU A 393 -20.27 3.32 17.34
N GLU A 394 -19.94 3.23 16.05
CA GLU A 394 -18.62 2.80 15.57
C GLU A 394 -17.50 3.68 16.14
N ALA A 395 -17.70 4.99 16.15
CA ALA A 395 -16.71 5.96 16.59
C ALA A 395 -16.22 5.76 18.03
N ASP A 396 -17.10 5.33 18.94
CA ASP A 396 -16.82 5.20 20.37
C ASP A 396 -16.30 3.80 20.76
N LEU A 397 -16.34 2.83 19.85
CA LEU A 397 -15.83 1.48 20.10
C LEU A 397 -14.29 1.46 20.07
N PRO A 398 -13.64 0.49 20.77
CA PRO A 398 -12.20 0.28 20.68
C PRO A 398 -11.72 0.12 19.24
N TRP A 399 -10.55 0.65 18.92
CA TRP A 399 -10.04 0.62 17.55
C TRP A 399 -9.82 -0.79 16.97
N ASP A 400 -9.59 -1.77 17.83
CA ASP A 400 -9.34 -3.18 17.48
C ASP A 400 -10.59 -4.06 17.64
N ASP A 401 -11.76 -3.45 17.83
CA ASP A 401 -13.04 -4.13 17.91
C ASP A 401 -13.55 -4.55 16.51
N LEU A 402 -13.81 -5.85 16.34
CA LEU A 402 -14.27 -6.45 15.10
C LEU A 402 -15.71 -6.04 14.72
N TYR A 403 -16.57 -5.80 15.71
CA TYR A 403 -17.91 -5.28 15.43
C TYR A 403 -17.83 -3.82 14.96
N ALA A 404 -16.91 -3.03 15.51
CA ALA A 404 -16.64 -1.68 15.01
C ALA A 404 -16.14 -1.70 13.55
N GLU A 405 -15.31 -2.68 13.17
CA GLU A 405 -14.92 -2.89 11.76
C GLU A 405 -16.13 -3.19 10.86
N ALA A 406 -17.05 -4.04 11.32
CA ALA A 406 -18.28 -4.35 10.59
C ALA A 406 -19.16 -3.11 10.38
N LEU A 407 -19.30 -2.26 11.41
CA LEU A 407 -20.04 -1.01 11.32
C LEU A 407 -19.37 -0.03 10.35
N TYR A 408 -18.05 0.09 10.40
CA TYR A 408 -17.29 0.99 9.52
C TYR A 408 -17.45 0.61 8.04
N ASP A 409 -17.22 -0.66 7.69
CA ASP A 409 -17.33 -1.15 6.32
C ASP A 409 -18.73 -0.94 5.75
N THR A 410 -19.75 -1.28 6.54
CA THR A 410 -21.15 -1.15 6.12
C THR A 410 -21.59 0.31 6.02
N ALA A 411 -21.12 1.19 6.92
CA ALA A 411 -21.36 2.63 6.82
C ALA A 411 -20.77 3.21 5.53
N GLY A 412 -19.58 2.76 5.11
CA GLY A 412 -18.96 3.15 3.84
C GLY A 412 -19.83 2.76 2.63
N VAL A 413 -20.32 1.53 2.60
CA VAL A 413 -21.19 1.03 1.51
C VAL A 413 -22.54 1.75 1.50
N ILE A 414 -23.17 1.95 2.66
CA ILE A 414 -24.43 2.71 2.78
C ILE A 414 -24.21 4.15 2.28
N GLY A 415 -23.16 4.82 2.76
CA GLY A 415 -22.83 6.18 2.34
C GLY A 415 -22.64 6.29 0.83
N ALA A 416 -21.93 5.35 0.20
CA ALA A 416 -21.77 5.31 -1.24
C ALA A 416 -23.11 5.17 -2.00
N ARG A 417 -24.03 4.33 -1.50
CA ARG A 417 -25.35 4.12 -2.13
C ARG A 417 -26.33 5.29 -1.92
N LEU A 418 -26.22 5.98 -0.79
CA LEU A 418 -27.09 7.11 -0.46
C LEU A 418 -26.63 8.44 -1.07
N ARG A 419 -25.39 8.52 -1.56
CA ARG A 419 -24.75 9.78 -2.00
C ARG A 419 -25.61 10.61 -2.94
N THR A 420 -26.37 9.99 -3.84
CA THR A 420 -27.22 10.70 -4.81
C THR A 420 -28.65 10.94 -4.31
N SER A 421 -29.18 10.07 -3.45
CA SER A 421 -30.60 10.07 -3.09
C SER A 421 -30.91 10.73 -1.74
N HIS A 422 -29.97 10.65 -0.80
CA HIS A 422 -30.04 11.23 0.55
C HIS A 422 -28.70 11.89 0.89
N PRO A 423 -28.21 12.81 0.04
CA PRO A 423 -26.90 13.42 0.22
C PRO A 423 -26.76 14.04 1.62
N GLU A 424 -27.81 14.63 2.16
CA GLU A 424 -27.89 15.26 3.49
C GLU A 424 -27.50 14.33 4.65
N VAL A 425 -27.61 13.01 4.47
CA VAL A 425 -27.28 12.00 5.50
C VAL A 425 -25.86 11.45 5.32
N VAL A 426 -25.34 11.49 4.08
CA VAL A 426 -24.02 10.95 3.74
C VAL A 426 -22.88 11.89 4.13
N PHE A 427 -23.15 13.21 4.17
CA PHE A 427 -22.19 14.27 4.47
C PHE A 427 -21.73 14.30 5.94
N THR A 428 -21.12 13.22 6.42
CA THR A 428 -20.18 13.23 7.53
C THR A 428 -18.99 12.38 7.10
N ALA A 429 -17.85 13.00 6.87
CA ALA A 429 -16.61 12.31 6.53
C ALA A 429 -15.53 12.79 7.48
N ASP A 430 -14.89 11.86 8.18
CA ASP A 430 -13.63 12.11 8.87
C ASP A 430 -12.64 12.54 7.79
N THR A 431 -12.29 13.82 7.81
CA THR A 431 -11.42 14.40 6.80
C THR A 431 -10.08 14.65 7.43
N VAL A 432 -9.05 13.95 6.97
CA VAL A 432 -7.67 14.24 7.38
C VAL A 432 -7.23 15.55 6.73
N LEU A 433 -6.55 16.38 7.51
CA LEU A 433 -6.18 17.73 7.12
C LEU A 433 -4.66 17.90 7.15
N ARG A 434 -4.11 18.58 6.15
CA ARG A 434 -2.77 19.15 6.22
C ARG A 434 -2.91 20.65 6.06
N VAL A 435 -2.79 21.38 7.16
CA VAL A 435 -2.87 22.84 7.19
C VAL A 435 -1.61 23.39 7.80
N ASP A 436 -0.98 24.37 7.16
CA ASP A 436 0.14 25.13 7.72
C ASP A 436 -0.40 26.08 8.80
N THR A 437 0.24 26.08 9.98
CA THR A 437 -0.35 26.65 11.21
C THR A 437 0.26 27.98 11.65
N ALA A 438 1.08 28.64 10.84
CA ALA A 438 1.70 29.89 11.25
C ALA A 438 0.75 31.09 11.07
N GLY A 439 0.35 31.73 12.17
CA GLY A 439 -0.29 33.05 12.15
C GLY A 439 -1.38 33.26 13.20
N PRO A 440 -1.83 34.52 13.39
CA PRO A 440 -2.75 34.88 14.46
C PRO A 440 -4.14 34.23 14.38
N VAL A 441 -4.65 33.93 13.18
CA VAL A 441 -5.92 33.22 13.04
C VAL A 441 -5.76 31.77 13.51
N THR A 442 -4.65 31.14 13.15
CA THR A 442 -4.36 29.78 13.57
C THR A 442 -4.05 29.69 15.06
N ASP A 443 -3.25 30.60 15.61
CA ASP A 443 -2.99 30.70 17.05
C ASP A 443 -4.31 30.82 17.83
N GLN A 444 -5.25 31.62 17.31
CA GLN A 444 -6.56 31.78 17.90
C GLN A 444 -7.36 30.46 17.89
N TYR A 445 -7.36 29.71 16.77
CA TYR A 445 -7.98 28.38 16.72
C TYR A 445 -7.33 27.40 17.69
N LEU A 446 -6.00 27.29 17.68
CA LEU A 446 -5.25 26.39 18.56
C LEU A 446 -5.50 26.70 20.05
N SER A 447 -5.70 27.96 20.41
CA SER A 447 -6.02 28.36 21.78
C SER A 447 -7.39 27.87 22.27
N THR A 448 -8.30 27.49 21.36
CA THR A 448 -9.61 26.91 21.69
C THR A 448 -9.58 25.40 21.90
N LEU A 449 -8.46 24.75 21.59
CA LEU A 449 -8.34 23.29 21.64
C LEU A 449 -8.06 22.81 23.07
N THR A 450 -8.79 21.77 23.49
CA THR A 450 -8.64 21.11 24.79
C THR A 450 -7.84 19.82 24.62
N PRO A 451 -6.70 19.61 25.29
CA PRO A 451 -5.94 18.37 25.19
C PRO A 451 -6.77 17.13 25.57
N LEU A 452 -6.62 16.03 24.81
CA LEU A 452 -7.15 14.72 25.20
C LEU A 452 -6.49 14.23 26.49
N THR A 453 -7.25 13.48 27.27
CA THR A 453 -6.73 12.79 28.46
C THR A 453 -5.76 11.67 28.08
N GLU A 454 -4.88 11.26 29.00
CA GLU A 454 -3.95 10.14 28.75
C GLU A 454 -4.71 8.82 28.53
N ASP A 455 -5.82 8.62 29.23
CA ASP A 455 -6.68 7.44 29.08
C ASP A 455 -7.24 7.30 27.65
N GLU A 456 -7.69 8.41 27.04
CA GLU A 456 -8.14 8.43 25.64
C GLU A 456 -7.02 8.12 24.64
N ARG A 457 -5.75 8.30 25.03
CA ARG A 457 -4.58 7.98 24.19
C ARG A 457 -4.15 6.53 24.34
N GLU A 458 -4.17 6.02 25.57
CA GLU A 458 -3.82 4.64 25.92
C GLU A 458 -4.89 3.64 25.43
N HIS A 459 -6.16 4.07 25.38
CA HIS A 459 -7.30 3.28 24.91
C HIS A 459 -7.95 3.92 23.67
N PRO A 460 -7.26 3.95 22.52
CA PRO A 460 -7.74 4.64 21.34
C PRO A 460 -9.04 4.02 20.82
N THR A 461 -10.02 4.87 20.52
CA THR A 461 -11.24 4.43 19.86
C THR A 461 -11.04 4.34 18.35
N ARG A 462 -11.99 3.74 17.65
CA ARG A 462 -12.03 3.76 16.18
C ARG A 462 -11.97 5.15 15.59
N ARG A 463 -12.67 6.10 16.21
CA ARG A 463 -12.64 7.51 15.81
C ARG A 463 -11.21 8.07 15.81
N LEU A 464 -10.43 7.79 16.85
CA LEU A 464 -9.04 8.22 16.92
C LEU A 464 -8.15 7.47 15.90
N ALA A 465 -8.35 6.16 15.73
CA ALA A 465 -7.59 5.40 14.74
C ALA A 465 -7.82 5.90 13.30
N ARG A 466 -9.07 6.22 12.93
CA ARG A 466 -9.40 6.81 11.61
C ARG A 466 -8.79 8.19 11.39
N LEU A 467 -8.62 8.97 12.47
CA LEU A 467 -7.94 10.26 12.39
C LEU A 467 -6.44 10.12 12.10
N LEU A 468 -5.81 9.13 12.72
CA LEU A 468 -4.36 8.95 12.70
C LEU A 468 -3.86 8.01 11.60
N CYS A 469 -4.70 7.12 11.10
CA CYS A 469 -4.34 6.09 10.13
C CYS A 469 -5.19 6.23 8.86
N ALA A 470 -4.52 6.33 7.70
CA ALA A 470 -5.20 6.25 6.41
C ALA A 470 -5.73 4.83 6.11
N GLU A 471 -5.07 3.82 6.67
CA GLU A 471 -5.55 2.43 6.68
C GLU A 471 -6.56 2.25 7.81
N THR A 472 -7.64 1.51 7.54
CA THR A 472 -8.77 1.32 8.48
C THR A 472 -9.01 -0.14 8.82
N ASN A 473 -8.41 -1.07 8.07
CA ASN A 473 -8.41 -2.49 8.40
C ASN A 473 -7.56 -2.77 9.65
N ILE A 474 -8.13 -3.50 10.61
CA ILE A 474 -7.48 -3.77 11.91
C ILE A 474 -6.17 -4.53 11.72
N ASP A 475 -6.19 -5.57 10.89
CA ASP A 475 -5.05 -6.46 10.73
C ASP A 475 -3.86 -5.70 10.14
N ALA A 476 -4.09 -4.84 9.14
CA ALA A 476 -3.05 -3.98 8.58
C ALA A 476 -2.53 -2.93 9.58
N ILE A 477 -3.41 -2.29 10.36
CA ILE A 477 -3.01 -1.35 11.42
C ILE A 477 -2.12 -2.07 12.45
N ARG A 478 -2.49 -3.29 12.85
CA ARG A 478 -1.79 -4.10 13.85
C ARG A 478 -0.46 -4.64 13.32
N GLU A 479 -0.47 -5.27 12.15
CA GLU A 479 0.70 -5.87 11.51
C GLU A 479 1.81 -4.83 11.29
N HIS A 480 1.44 -3.67 10.78
CA HIS A 480 2.40 -2.60 10.47
C HIS A 480 2.57 -1.59 11.61
N ARG A 481 1.93 -1.82 12.77
CA ARG A 481 1.98 -0.96 13.96
C ARG A 481 1.68 0.51 13.61
N LEU A 482 0.74 0.74 12.70
CA LEU A 482 0.48 2.07 12.13
C LEU A 482 0.06 3.07 13.21
N LEU A 483 -0.76 2.61 14.17
CA LEU A 483 -1.23 3.47 15.26
C LEU A 483 -0.11 3.85 16.22
N ASP A 484 0.76 2.90 16.61
CA ASP A 484 1.93 3.17 17.45
C ASP A 484 2.86 4.20 16.79
N LEU A 485 3.11 4.03 15.48
CA LEU A 485 3.96 4.91 14.70
C LEU A 485 3.36 6.31 14.61
N ALA A 486 2.08 6.42 14.28
CA ALA A 486 1.38 7.70 14.24
C ALA A 486 1.43 8.39 15.61
N GLN A 487 1.15 7.68 16.70
CA GLN A 487 1.21 8.23 18.05
C GLN A 487 2.60 8.74 18.45
N ALA A 488 3.67 8.09 18.00
CA ALA A 488 5.05 8.52 18.26
C ALA A 488 5.42 9.84 17.55
N GLU A 489 4.71 10.19 16.47
CA GLU A 489 4.94 11.40 15.67
C GLU A 489 4.07 12.60 16.12
N LEU A 490 3.13 12.38 17.04
CA LEU A 490 2.24 13.42 17.55
C LEU A 490 2.96 14.40 18.48
N GLU A 491 2.76 15.69 18.23
CA GLU A 491 3.05 16.77 19.19
C GLU A 491 1.90 16.96 20.19
N GLY A 492 0.67 16.67 19.78
CA GLY A 492 -0.48 16.76 20.66
C GLY A 492 -1.77 16.21 20.05
N LEU A 493 -2.66 15.76 20.93
CA LEU A 493 -4.03 15.36 20.60
C LEU A 493 -5.00 16.22 21.38
N TYR A 494 -6.02 16.74 20.71
CA TYR A 494 -6.98 17.70 21.23
C TYR A 494 -8.41 17.43 20.77
N ARG A 495 -9.36 18.03 21.49
CA ARG A 495 -10.75 18.24 21.09
C ARG A 495 -10.98 19.72 20.86
N ASP A 496 -11.75 20.05 19.83
CA ASP A 496 -12.25 21.42 19.68
C ASP A 496 -13.54 21.65 20.49
N GLN A 497 -14.09 22.87 20.38
CA GLN A 497 -15.31 23.27 21.10
C GLN A 497 -16.56 22.47 20.71
N ALA A 498 -16.57 21.83 19.53
CA ALA A 498 -17.64 20.95 19.08
C ALA A 498 -17.38 19.47 19.42
N GLY A 499 -16.27 19.16 20.12
CA GLY A 499 -15.88 17.81 20.49
C GLY A 499 -15.22 17.01 19.37
N ARG A 500 -14.85 17.66 18.26
CA ARG A 500 -14.15 17.04 17.12
C ARG A 500 -12.68 16.79 17.47
N LEU A 501 -12.14 15.66 17.05
CA LEU A 501 -10.74 15.32 17.32
C LEU A 501 -9.78 16.10 16.42
N VAL A 502 -8.67 16.56 17.00
CA VAL A 502 -7.61 17.31 16.32
C VAL A 502 -6.26 16.73 16.78
N ALA A 503 -5.49 16.21 15.84
CA ALA A 503 -4.16 15.69 16.01
C ALA A 503 -3.15 16.67 15.40
N ARG A 504 -2.14 17.01 16.18
CA ARG A 504 -1.02 17.87 15.77
C ARG A 504 0.21 16.99 15.62
N GLU A 505 0.74 16.93 14.41
CA GLU A 505 1.91 16.13 14.05
C GLU A 505 3.14 17.01 13.88
N ARG A 506 4.30 16.44 14.24
CA ARG A 506 5.57 17.08 13.98
C ARG A 506 5.82 17.04 12.46
N PRO A 507 6.29 18.12 11.83
CA PRO A 507 6.65 18.09 10.41
C PRO A 507 7.66 16.98 10.12
N ALA A 508 7.40 16.23 9.06
CA ALA A 508 8.39 15.33 8.48
C ALA A 508 9.47 16.17 7.79
N TYR A 509 10.64 16.30 8.45
CA TYR A 509 11.89 16.92 7.97
C TYR A 509 11.91 18.46 7.81
N GLY A 510 12.53 19.14 8.79
CA GLY A 510 13.26 20.40 8.61
C GLY A 510 12.49 21.61 8.07
N ASP A 511 11.18 21.46 7.90
CA ASP A 511 10.24 22.54 7.69
C ASP A 511 9.71 22.98 9.05
N ASP A 512 9.53 24.28 9.24
CA ASP A 512 8.96 24.86 10.48
C ASP A 512 7.41 24.76 10.48
N SER A 513 6.83 24.06 9.52
CA SER A 513 5.39 23.82 9.40
C SER A 513 4.92 22.79 10.43
N ILE A 514 3.65 22.81 10.81
CA ILE A 514 3.01 21.81 11.68
C ILE A 514 1.88 21.19 10.87
N GLU A 515 1.65 19.88 10.95
CA GLU A 515 0.52 19.23 10.29
C GLU A 515 -0.64 19.01 11.29
N LEU A 516 -1.87 19.34 10.92
CA LEU A 516 -3.07 19.18 11.76
C LEU A 516 -4.08 18.21 11.13
N ASN A 517 -4.10 16.96 11.57
CA ASN A 517 -5.16 16.02 11.20
C ASN A 517 -6.39 16.28 12.07
N ALA A 518 -7.51 16.74 11.50
CA ALA A 518 -8.66 17.17 12.29
C ALA A 518 -9.98 16.70 11.69
N GLU A 519 -10.87 16.16 12.51
CA GLU A 519 -12.26 15.92 12.13
C GLU A 519 -12.93 17.24 11.74
N TRP A 520 -13.28 17.35 10.47
CA TRP A 520 -13.74 18.61 9.92
C TRP A 520 -15.26 18.73 9.88
N PRO A 521 -15.85 19.91 10.19
CA PRO A 521 -17.29 20.11 10.01
C PRO A 521 -17.72 19.86 8.58
N THR A 522 -18.89 19.25 8.44
CA THR A 522 -19.60 19.03 7.17
C THR A 522 -21.01 19.61 7.21
N ALA A 523 -21.56 19.82 8.42
CA ALA A 523 -22.86 20.45 8.61
C ALA A 523 -22.80 21.98 8.38
N LEU A 524 -23.95 22.56 8.02
CA LEU A 524 -24.10 24.00 7.87
C LEU A 524 -23.76 24.75 9.18
N PRO A 525 -23.21 25.96 9.07
CA PRO A 525 -22.87 26.74 10.25
C PRO A 525 -24.11 27.09 11.08
N GLN A 526 -24.02 26.92 12.40
CA GLN A 526 -25.03 27.36 13.35
C GLN A 526 -24.47 28.52 14.18
N GLY A 527 -25.23 29.60 14.35
CA GLY A 527 -24.84 30.70 15.22
C GLY A 527 -23.94 31.79 14.61
N TRP A 528 -23.67 31.75 13.30
CA TRP A 528 -23.02 32.87 12.61
C TRP A 528 -23.94 34.09 12.57
N THR A 529 -23.38 35.27 12.84
CA THR A 529 -24.13 36.53 13.01
C THR A 529 -23.61 37.62 12.09
N GLU A 530 -24.24 38.80 12.13
CA GLU A 530 -23.77 40.01 11.43
C GLU A 530 -22.35 40.44 11.82
N ARG A 531 -21.82 39.93 12.96
CA ARG A 531 -20.48 40.22 13.45
C ARG A 531 -19.45 39.14 13.09
N THR A 532 -19.87 38.06 12.44
CA THR A 532 -18.98 36.97 12.04
C THR A 532 -18.05 37.42 10.92
N VAL A 533 -16.78 37.02 11.00
CA VAL A 533 -15.75 37.28 9.99
C VAL A 533 -15.12 35.95 9.55
N ILE A 534 -15.13 35.67 8.25
CA ILE A 534 -14.36 34.59 7.64
C ILE A 534 -12.92 35.05 7.52
N ALA A 535 -12.01 34.32 8.15
CA ALA A 535 -10.61 34.71 8.31
C ALA A 535 -9.64 33.56 8.00
N ALA A 536 -8.47 33.93 7.46
CA ALA A 536 -7.33 33.04 7.28
C ALA A 536 -6.03 33.83 7.28
N ASP A 537 -4.95 33.20 7.72
CA ASP A 537 -3.60 33.77 7.69
C ASP A 537 -3.03 33.82 6.25
N PRO A 538 -1.98 34.62 5.98
CA PRO A 538 -1.45 34.77 4.62
C PRO A 538 -0.57 33.59 4.13
N HIS A 539 -0.12 32.73 5.05
CA HIS A 539 0.77 31.59 4.77
C HIS A 539 -0.01 30.43 4.14
N ARG A 540 0.51 29.85 3.06
CA ARG A 540 -0.23 28.91 2.20
C ARG A 540 0.31 27.48 2.38
N PRO A 541 -0.50 26.47 2.76
CA PRO A 541 -1.97 26.46 2.91
C PRO A 541 -2.50 26.99 4.26
N ALA A 542 -3.36 28.03 4.24
CA ALA A 542 -3.88 28.71 5.44
C ALA A 542 -5.19 28.12 5.99
N LEU A 543 -5.26 27.87 7.30
CA LEU A 543 -6.50 27.54 8.02
C LEU A 543 -7.59 28.60 7.81
N VAL A 544 -8.76 28.20 7.27
CA VAL A 544 -9.94 29.09 7.15
C VAL A 544 -10.94 28.81 8.27
N VAL A 545 -11.23 29.84 9.07
CA VAL A 545 -12.20 29.79 10.18
C VAL A 545 -13.18 30.96 10.10
N ALA A 546 -14.35 30.79 10.71
CA ALA A 546 -15.27 31.86 11.02
C ALA A 546 -15.07 32.29 12.48
N LEU A 547 -14.84 33.59 12.66
CA LEU A 547 -14.61 34.23 13.95
C LEU A 547 -15.88 34.98 14.35
N THR A 548 -16.55 34.54 15.42
CA THR A 548 -17.80 35.13 15.90
C THR A 548 -17.64 35.66 17.32
N PRO A 549 -17.76 36.97 17.56
CA PRO A 549 -17.74 37.52 18.91
C PRO A 549 -18.92 37.01 19.75
N THR A 550 -18.62 36.54 20.96
CA THR A 550 -19.62 36.08 21.94
C THR A 550 -20.14 37.26 22.80
N SER A 551 -21.21 37.05 23.55
CA SER A 551 -21.76 38.05 24.47
C SER A 551 -20.79 38.45 25.59
N ASP A 552 -19.88 37.56 25.94
CA ASP A 552 -19.01 37.68 27.12
C ASP A 552 -17.67 38.34 26.78
N GLY A 553 -17.49 38.74 25.51
CA GLY A 553 -16.27 39.38 25.01
C GLY A 553 -15.25 38.41 24.41
N ASP A 554 -15.50 37.10 24.51
CA ASP A 554 -14.68 36.05 23.91
C ASP A 554 -15.00 35.84 22.41
N LEU A 555 -14.19 35.03 21.74
CA LEU A 555 -14.34 34.71 20.33
C LEU A 555 -14.66 33.22 20.16
N HIS A 556 -15.79 32.93 19.51
CA HIS A 556 -16.09 31.58 19.01
C HIS A 556 -15.39 31.39 17.67
N VAL A 557 -14.72 30.26 17.50
CA VAL A 557 -13.89 29.95 16.33
C VAL A 557 -14.42 28.68 15.70
N ASP A 558 -15.04 28.81 14.53
CA ASP A 558 -15.58 27.69 13.78
C ASP A 558 -14.72 27.39 12.56
N PRO A 559 -14.19 26.17 12.38
CA PRO A 559 -13.66 25.77 11.09
C PRO A 559 -14.74 25.85 10.02
N LEU A 560 -14.39 26.37 8.83
CA LEU A 560 -15.33 26.50 7.72
C LEU A 560 -15.81 25.11 7.26
N PRO A 561 -17.12 24.80 7.19
CA PRO A 561 -17.59 23.46 6.80
C PRO A 561 -17.12 23.00 5.41
N ASN A 562 -16.72 21.72 5.30
CA ASN A 562 -16.39 21.05 4.04
C ASN A 562 -17.67 20.54 3.33
N PRO A 563 -17.88 20.85 2.05
CA PRO A 563 -18.99 20.36 1.24
C PRO A 563 -19.04 18.84 1.04
N GLY A 564 -17.98 18.10 1.41
CA GLY A 564 -17.88 16.66 1.24
C GLY A 564 -17.63 16.26 -0.22
N GLY A 565 -16.81 15.21 -0.42
CA GLY A 565 -16.51 14.65 -1.74
C GLY A 565 -15.03 14.40 -1.99
N GLU A 566 -14.14 15.22 -1.40
CA GLU A 566 -12.69 15.05 -1.52
C GLU A 566 -12.09 14.59 -0.19
N PRO A 567 -11.70 13.31 -0.05
CA PRO A 567 -10.78 12.89 0.99
C PRO A 567 -9.39 13.41 0.60
N GLY A 568 -8.95 14.52 1.17
CA GLY A 568 -7.56 14.92 0.98
C GLY A 568 -7.18 16.33 1.36
N TYR A 569 -8.06 17.32 1.18
CA TYR A 569 -7.71 18.72 1.47
C TYR A 569 -8.95 19.51 1.88
N THR A 570 -9.00 19.84 3.17
CA THR A 570 -9.93 20.81 3.73
C THR A 570 -9.29 22.21 3.72
N TRP A 571 -10.10 23.25 3.96
CA TRP A 571 -9.91 24.62 3.48
C TRP A 571 -8.58 25.26 3.90
N GLY A 572 -7.67 25.24 2.93
CA GLY A 572 -6.38 25.91 2.93
C GLY A 572 -6.28 26.84 1.74
N TYR A 573 -5.84 28.10 1.90
CA TYR A 573 -5.44 28.88 0.72
C TYR A 573 -4.16 28.27 0.12
N SER A 574 -4.35 27.32 -0.81
CA SER A 574 -3.45 26.43 -1.57
C SER A 574 -3.68 24.92 -1.38
N GLY A 575 -4.65 24.49 -0.55
CA GLY A 575 -5.11 23.10 -0.46
C GLY A 575 -6.28 22.76 -1.39
N SER A 576 -7.11 23.73 -1.77
CA SER A 576 -8.24 23.50 -2.70
C SER A 576 -8.56 24.71 -3.61
N GLY A 577 -7.75 25.77 -3.57
CA GLY A 577 -7.85 26.92 -4.48
C GLY A 577 -9.09 27.83 -4.25
N PRO A 578 -9.13 29.04 -4.87
CA PRO A 578 -10.22 30.00 -4.69
C PRO A 578 -11.61 29.46 -5.04
N ARG A 579 -11.70 28.54 -6.02
CA ARG A 579 -12.96 27.95 -6.50
C ARG A 579 -13.67 27.14 -5.43
N THR A 580 -12.91 26.32 -4.73
CA THR A 580 -13.47 25.39 -3.76
C THR A 580 -13.91 26.22 -2.55
N LEU A 581 -13.11 27.20 -2.10
CA LEU A 581 -13.51 28.14 -1.03
C LEU A 581 -14.76 28.94 -1.39
N TYR A 582 -14.88 29.40 -2.64
CA TYR A 582 -16.09 30.03 -3.16
C TYR A 582 -17.32 29.12 -3.00
N GLN A 583 -17.24 27.87 -3.45
CA GLN A 583 -18.34 26.91 -3.33
C GLN A 583 -18.73 26.64 -1.87
N ALA A 584 -17.75 26.55 -0.97
CA ALA A 584 -17.98 26.39 0.47
C ALA A 584 -18.83 27.54 1.04
N LEU A 585 -18.44 28.77 0.72
CA LEU A 585 -19.08 29.98 1.22
C LEU A 585 -20.48 30.15 0.64
N VAL A 586 -20.68 29.88 -0.65
CA VAL A 586 -22.00 29.95 -1.27
C VAL A 586 -22.91 28.88 -0.64
N ARG A 587 -22.40 27.68 -0.31
CA ARG A 587 -23.19 26.61 0.33
C ARG A 587 -23.58 26.99 1.75
N CYS A 588 -22.63 27.49 2.53
CA CYS A 588 -22.89 28.01 3.87
C CYS A 588 -23.94 29.14 3.84
N ALA A 589 -23.93 29.99 2.81
CA ALA A 589 -24.83 31.14 2.70
C ALA A 589 -26.25 30.77 2.21
N THR A 590 -26.37 29.73 1.39
CA THR A 590 -27.65 29.28 0.82
C THR A 590 -28.33 28.18 1.62
N GLY A 591 -27.55 27.40 2.37
CA GLY A 591 -28.03 26.15 2.97
C GLY A 591 -28.31 25.04 1.96
N ASP A 592 -27.87 25.19 0.70
CA ASP A 592 -28.16 24.25 -0.37
C ASP A 592 -27.01 23.25 -0.58
N PHE A 593 -27.35 21.97 -0.49
CA PHE A 593 -26.44 20.84 -0.73
C PHE A 593 -26.43 20.36 -2.19
N ASN A 594 -27.30 20.89 -3.07
CA ASN A 594 -27.53 20.40 -4.44
C ASN A 594 -26.44 20.76 -5.46
N ALA A 595 -25.26 21.22 -5.05
CA ALA A 595 -24.14 21.35 -5.97
C ALA A 595 -23.52 19.97 -6.20
N ASP A 596 -23.89 19.33 -7.30
CA ASP A 596 -23.31 18.09 -7.79
C ASP A 596 -21.77 18.15 -7.73
N PRO A 597 -21.11 17.30 -6.93
CA PRO A 597 -19.66 17.26 -6.84
C PRO A 597 -19.00 16.90 -8.18
N ASP A 598 -19.73 16.25 -9.10
CA ASP A 598 -19.13 15.64 -10.28
C ASP A 598 -19.21 16.47 -11.57
N ASN A 599 -20.02 17.55 -11.72
CA ASN A 599 -19.96 18.31 -13.00
C ASN A 599 -20.58 19.71 -13.15
N ARG A 600 -21.18 20.35 -12.14
CA ARG A 600 -21.62 21.77 -12.28
C ARG A 600 -21.31 22.59 -11.04
N SER A 601 -20.14 23.21 -11.03
CA SER A 601 -19.87 24.26 -10.05
C SER A 601 -20.79 25.45 -10.31
N TRP A 602 -21.40 26.05 -9.29
CA TRP A 602 -22.14 27.32 -9.44
C TRP A 602 -21.35 28.41 -10.18
N LEU A 603 -20.02 28.38 -10.06
CA LEU A 603 -19.13 29.24 -10.83
C LEU A 603 -19.20 28.99 -12.35
N ALA A 604 -19.34 27.74 -12.77
CA ALA A 604 -19.50 27.37 -14.18
C ALA A 604 -20.87 27.78 -14.74
N ASP A 605 -21.90 27.88 -13.89
CA ASP A 605 -23.21 28.40 -14.29
C ASP A 605 -23.19 29.94 -14.41
N LEU A 606 -22.30 30.61 -13.66
CA LEU A 606 -22.12 32.07 -13.68
C LEU A 606 -21.24 32.59 -14.83
N THR A 607 -20.37 31.74 -15.37
CA THR A 607 -19.36 32.15 -16.36
C THR A 607 -19.45 31.29 -17.62
N ASP A 608 -19.74 31.90 -18.78
CA ASP A 608 -19.71 31.23 -20.09
C ASP A 608 -18.31 30.74 -20.49
N SER A 609 -17.25 31.20 -19.80
CA SER A 609 -15.87 30.77 -20.04
C SER A 609 -15.03 30.73 -18.76
N TRP A 610 -14.05 29.84 -18.75
CA TRP A 610 -13.13 29.59 -17.63
C TRP A 610 -12.24 30.79 -17.25
N HIS A 611 -12.27 31.88 -18.03
CA HIS A 611 -11.41 33.05 -17.87
C HIS A 611 -12.17 34.34 -17.54
N ASP A 612 -13.50 34.32 -17.52
CA ASP A 612 -14.27 35.52 -17.22
C ASP A 612 -14.51 35.64 -15.70
N THR A 613 -13.54 36.22 -15.00
CA THR A 613 -13.60 36.43 -13.54
C THR A 613 -14.52 37.59 -13.13
N THR A 614 -15.23 38.22 -14.08
CA THR A 614 -15.92 39.50 -13.84
C THR A 614 -17.35 39.38 -13.33
N GLY A 615 -17.97 38.20 -13.41
CA GLY A 615 -19.38 37.99 -13.04
C GLY A 615 -19.67 37.85 -11.54
N SER A 616 -18.72 37.34 -10.74
CA SER A 616 -18.91 37.10 -9.29
C SER A 616 -17.96 37.97 -8.44
N PRO A 617 -18.49 38.95 -7.66
CA PRO A 617 -17.68 39.76 -6.76
C PRO A 617 -16.94 38.93 -5.71
N LEU A 618 -17.58 37.86 -5.20
CA LEU A 618 -16.98 36.97 -4.21
C LEU A 618 -15.80 36.18 -4.82
N TYR A 619 -15.99 35.55 -5.99
CA TYR A 619 -14.92 34.79 -6.62
C TYR A 619 -13.76 35.70 -7.04
N HIS A 620 -14.05 36.88 -7.59
CA HIS A 620 -13.03 37.86 -7.94
C HIS A 620 -12.20 38.26 -6.72
N TYR A 621 -12.83 38.54 -5.57
CA TYR A 621 -12.11 38.84 -4.33
C TYR A 621 -11.17 37.70 -3.92
N LEU A 622 -11.65 36.45 -3.92
CA LEU A 622 -10.85 35.29 -3.50
C LEU A 622 -9.66 34.99 -4.43
N VAL A 623 -9.81 35.22 -5.74
CA VAL A 623 -8.72 35.00 -6.72
C VAL A 623 -7.68 36.12 -6.69
N THR A 624 -8.10 37.35 -6.40
CA THR A 624 -7.22 38.54 -6.40
C THR A 624 -6.63 38.87 -5.04
N LEU A 625 -7.01 38.14 -3.98
CA LEU A 625 -6.54 38.37 -2.62
C LEU A 625 -5.02 38.20 -2.51
N ASP A 626 -4.35 39.27 -2.09
CA ASP A 626 -2.94 39.29 -1.70
C ASP A 626 -2.84 39.63 -0.20
N GLY A 627 -2.55 38.62 0.63
CA GLY A 627 -2.49 38.75 2.09
C GLY A 627 -3.56 37.93 2.84
N PRO A 628 -3.83 38.26 4.13
CA PRO A 628 -4.77 37.50 4.96
C PRO A 628 -6.22 37.65 4.47
N LEU A 629 -6.98 36.57 4.55
CA LEU A 629 -8.42 36.59 4.27
C LEU A 629 -9.15 37.28 5.41
N ARG A 630 -10.00 38.26 5.08
CA ARG A 630 -10.91 38.94 6.03
C ARG A 630 -12.19 39.36 5.31
N LEU A 631 -13.22 38.54 5.43
CA LEU A 631 -14.54 38.80 4.84
C LEU A 631 -15.61 38.80 5.92
N SER A 632 -16.41 39.87 6.02
CA SER A 632 -17.56 39.84 6.93
C SER A 632 -18.62 38.89 6.38
N TRP A 633 -19.27 38.15 7.27
CA TRP A 633 -20.33 37.22 6.87
C TRP A 633 -21.48 37.90 6.10
N PRO A 634 -21.96 39.10 6.50
CA PRO A 634 -22.98 39.83 5.72
C PRO A 634 -22.54 40.17 4.30
N GLN A 635 -21.25 40.47 4.10
CA GLN A 635 -20.70 40.75 2.77
C GLN A 635 -20.68 39.48 1.90
N VAL A 636 -20.30 38.33 2.48
CA VAL A 636 -20.39 37.04 1.80
C VAL A 636 -21.82 36.75 1.37
N GLN A 637 -22.79 36.88 2.29
CA GLN A 637 -24.20 36.67 1.99
C GLN A 637 -24.74 37.61 0.91
N GLN A 638 -24.32 38.88 0.93
CA GLN A 638 -24.71 39.86 -0.09
C GLN A 638 -24.17 39.48 -1.47
N TRP A 639 -22.89 39.12 -1.57
CA TRP A 639 -22.29 38.73 -2.84
C TRP A 639 -22.86 37.42 -3.37
N VAL A 640 -23.07 36.42 -2.50
CA VAL A 640 -23.74 35.18 -2.87
C VAL A 640 -25.15 35.44 -3.42
N ARG A 641 -25.92 36.34 -2.80
CA ARG A 641 -27.24 36.70 -3.30
C ARG A 641 -27.18 37.34 -4.69
N ALA A 642 -26.24 38.25 -4.92
CA ALA A 642 -26.06 38.89 -6.22
C ALA A 642 -25.66 37.89 -7.32
N ASP A 643 -24.82 36.91 -6.97
CA ASP A 643 -24.45 35.81 -7.86
C ASP A 643 -25.69 34.97 -8.22
N LEU A 644 -26.51 34.59 -7.24
CA LEU A 644 -27.72 33.78 -7.48
C LEU A 644 -28.79 34.51 -8.30
N GLU A 645 -28.94 35.82 -8.10
CA GLU A 645 -29.82 36.67 -8.92
C GLU A 645 -29.35 36.74 -10.37
N SER A 646 -28.04 36.70 -10.60
CA SER A 646 -27.46 36.68 -11.95
C SER A 646 -27.69 35.33 -12.66
N LEU A 647 -27.76 34.23 -11.90
CA LEU A 647 -28.08 32.89 -12.41
C LEU A 647 -29.57 32.73 -12.77
N ASN A 648 -30.46 33.43 -12.07
CA ASN A 648 -31.90 33.37 -12.25
C ASN A 648 -32.47 34.78 -12.48
N PRO A 649 -32.18 35.43 -13.63
CA PRO A 649 -32.71 36.75 -13.90
C PRO A 649 -34.24 36.70 -13.87
N PRO A 650 -34.92 37.66 -13.21
CA PRO A 650 -36.37 37.68 -13.15
C PRO A 650 -36.92 37.69 -14.59
N GLU A 651 -37.88 36.79 -14.88
CA GLU A 651 -38.56 36.75 -16.17
C GLU A 651 -39.05 38.15 -16.50
N THR A 652 -38.42 38.77 -17.50
CA THR A 652 -38.87 40.05 -18.03
C THR A 652 -40.27 39.81 -18.59
N THR A 653 -41.30 40.21 -17.86
CA THR A 653 -42.64 40.40 -18.41
C THR A 653 -42.52 41.40 -19.54
N ALA A 654 -42.41 40.90 -20.76
CA ALA A 654 -42.41 41.68 -21.97
C ALA A 654 -43.78 42.36 -22.08
N GLY A 655 -43.78 43.69 -21.98
CA GLY A 655 -44.87 44.56 -22.41
C GLY A 655 -44.77 44.86 -23.90
#